data_AF-A0A8X8Y2R4-F1
#
_entry.id   AF-A0A8X8Y2R4-F1
#
_cell.length_a   1.000
_cell.length_b   1.000
_cell.length_c   1.000
_cell.angle_alpha   90.00
_cell.angle_beta   90.00
_cell.angle_gamma   90.00
#
_symmetry.space_group_name_H-M   'P 1'
#
loop_
_entity.id
_entity.type
_entity.pdbx_description
1 polymer ?
#
loop_
_entity_poly.entity_id
_entity_poly.type
_entity_poly.pdbx_seq_one_letter_code
_entity_poly.pdbx_strand_id
1 'polypeptide(L)'
;MKDKFYGSILQSEALAKYILETSAYPREHEQLKEIRNATVDKYKFWSLMNVPADEGQFISMLLKIMNAKKTIEVGVFTGYSLLSTALALPDDGKANMAHKIEFIQSDALSVMKELLSKGEEGTFDYAFVDADKENYINYHEQLLKLVKVGGIIAYDNTLWSGTVVAAEEDEMDDFLRGCKGHIIALNSFLAADSRIELAQLSIGDGLTLCRQRILLMGSLQKSNGGMGSLALLETSCGYLLQELQACLYIIWDEVGEDKFEREKFLLDLEQECLEIYRRKVDRANISRARLHQQLAESEAEFTHLLLSLGERSLPGRCLFHPRQPEKMAGTLKEQLNSITPALREMQLRKEERVKQFRVVQGQIHKISAEIAGWTEYSDSTSPVCVNENDLSLKKLEEFQNELQRLQSEKSDRLQRMENCISTIRNLSATLGMDSSSIITKVHPSLNELSGLSKNISDGILEKLDSTVKSLQSEKQTRFDKLQQLGKALSDLWSLMDTPYKDRHEFLHVANLSSMASAEISTPRSLTLDMMQQADTEVKRLDQLKASKMKEFFFKKQIELEDICRRSHMEIPSRSEMEKIISQIDSGEIDHADLLTSVDEQISRAEEEASSRKVIMEKVEKWILACDEELWLEEYSTDENRYSVSRGAHKNLKRAEQARLMVNKIPALVDLLISKTKDWEDERKKVFLYDELCNVSEYTIVLELKLGLQVPLLAMLEEYRMLMKEKEEEKQRQREQKKVQSKVVPEPDSPFGTRPGTSSRRLSDRSINGGFGSESPLNRKSSLGLQPIGPNSINSPSRGVSSIRGGKKTNRERAYSQKGFSYHLREDTVSVVSAFSGPFSP
;
A
#
# COMPACT_ATOMS: atom_id res chain seq x y z
N MET A 1 19.83 28.69 -1.59
CA MET A 1 18.42 29.04 -1.34
C MET A 1 18.33 30.04 -0.18
N LYS A 2 18.87 31.23 -0.45
CA LYS A 2 18.77 32.51 0.27
C LYS A 2 19.29 33.51 -0.77
N ASP A 3 18.52 34.48 -1.27
CA ASP A 3 17.17 34.91 -0.89
C ASP A 3 16.31 35.22 -2.14
N LYS A 4 14.97 35.26 -1.99
CA LYS A 4 14.04 35.65 -3.08
C LYS A 4 13.94 37.18 -3.14
N PHE A 5 14.66 37.87 -4.03
CA PHE A 5 14.54 39.33 -4.17
C PHE A 5 14.61 39.80 -5.64
N TYR A 6 13.47 40.21 -6.20
CA TYR A 6 13.38 40.78 -7.55
C TYR A 6 12.38 41.94 -7.62
N GLY A 7 12.89 43.17 -7.77
CA GLY A 7 12.15 44.31 -8.31
C GLY A 7 12.18 44.29 -9.84
N SER A 8 11.73 43.19 -10.43
CA SER A 8 11.71 42.99 -11.88
C SER A 8 10.55 42.08 -12.27
N ILE A 9 9.82 42.45 -13.32
CA ILE A 9 8.67 41.66 -13.82
C ILE A 9 9.08 40.31 -14.46
N LEU A 10 10.38 40.05 -14.63
CA LEU A 10 10.89 38.79 -15.15
C LEU A 10 10.83 37.67 -14.11
N GLN A 11 9.89 36.74 -14.25
CA GLN A 11 9.73 35.55 -13.40
C GLN A 11 10.95 34.59 -13.39
N SER A 12 11.96 34.82 -14.23
CA SER A 12 13.18 34.00 -14.31
C SER A 12 14.39 34.77 -13.80
N GLU A 13 14.82 34.45 -12.58
CA GLU A 13 16.07 34.89 -11.95
C GLU A 13 17.27 34.75 -12.89
N ALA A 14 17.38 33.63 -13.60
CA ALA A 14 18.46 33.35 -14.54
C ALA A 14 18.44 34.30 -15.77
N LEU A 15 17.25 34.68 -16.25
CA LEU A 15 17.10 35.61 -17.38
C LEU A 15 17.39 37.06 -16.96
N ALA A 16 16.85 37.50 -15.81
CA ALA A 16 17.15 38.83 -15.26
C ALA A 16 18.66 38.98 -15.01
N LYS A 17 19.29 37.97 -14.39
CA LYS A 17 20.74 37.92 -14.20
C LYS A 17 21.51 37.97 -15.53
N TYR A 18 21.10 37.18 -16.53
CA TYR A 18 21.74 37.17 -17.85
C TYR A 18 21.70 38.55 -18.53
N ILE A 19 20.56 39.26 -18.48
CA ILE A 19 20.42 40.61 -19.06
C ILE A 19 21.37 41.60 -18.36
N LEU A 20 21.43 41.55 -17.02
CA LEU A 20 22.30 42.43 -16.24
C LEU A 20 23.79 42.14 -16.48
N GLU A 21 24.20 40.86 -16.52
CA GLU A 21 25.59 40.45 -16.73
C GLU A 21 26.07 40.63 -18.19
N THR A 22 25.17 40.63 -19.18
CA THR A 22 25.56 40.78 -20.60
C THR A 22 25.36 42.18 -21.19
N SER A 23 24.38 42.96 -20.71
CA SER A 23 24.09 44.32 -21.21
C SER A 23 24.46 45.41 -20.22
N ALA A 24 23.97 45.32 -18.97
CA ALA A 24 24.03 46.43 -18.02
C ALA A 24 25.42 46.59 -17.39
N TYR A 25 25.83 45.63 -16.54
CA TYR A 25 27.06 45.70 -15.75
C TYR A 25 28.35 45.89 -16.59
N PRO A 26 28.52 45.30 -17.79
CA PRO A 26 29.71 45.53 -18.61
C PRO A 26 29.87 46.95 -19.16
N ARG A 27 28.85 47.80 -19.00
CA ARG A 27 28.80 49.19 -19.49
C ARG A 27 28.36 50.18 -18.40
N GLU A 28 28.24 49.73 -17.16
CA GLU A 28 27.88 50.55 -16.01
C GLU A 28 29.05 51.49 -15.67
N HIS A 29 28.76 52.77 -15.43
CA HIS A 29 29.79 53.72 -15.00
C HIS A 29 30.26 53.37 -13.59
N GLU A 30 31.56 53.49 -13.28
CA GLU A 30 32.08 53.02 -12.00
C GLU A 30 31.40 53.70 -10.81
N GLN A 31 31.03 54.98 -10.92
CA GLN A 31 30.29 55.71 -9.88
C GLN A 31 28.82 55.24 -9.72
N LEU A 32 28.20 54.69 -10.77
CA LEU A 32 26.89 54.03 -10.66
C LEU A 32 27.03 52.68 -9.95
N LYS A 33 28.08 51.93 -10.27
CA LYS A 33 28.44 50.68 -9.60
C LYS A 33 28.79 50.90 -8.12
N GLU A 34 29.53 51.96 -7.79
CA GLU A 34 29.80 52.43 -6.42
C GLU A 34 28.50 52.75 -5.67
N ILE A 35 27.63 53.62 -6.22
CA ILE A 35 26.41 54.04 -5.52
C ILE A 35 25.40 52.89 -5.38
N ARG A 36 25.35 51.97 -6.35
CA ARG A 36 24.55 50.73 -6.28
C ARG A 36 25.06 49.79 -5.18
N ASN A 37 26.37 49.53 -5.14
CA ASN A 37 26.97 48.71 -4.08
C ASN A 37 26.78 49.35 -2.69
N ALA A 38 27.02 50.65 -2.55
CA ALA A 38 26.81 51.38 -1.29
C ALA A 38 25.32 51.40 -0.85
N THR A 39 24.38 51.43 -1.81
CA THR A 39 22.94 51.31 -1.54
C THR A 39 22.59 49.92 -1.00
N VAL A 40 23.08 48.86 -1.65
CA VAL A 40 22.95 47.47 -1.17
C VAL A 40 23.57 47.30 0.22
N ASP A 41 24.75 47.88 0.46
CA ASP A 41 25.44 47.73 1.75
C ASP A 41 24.83 48.52 2.89
N LYS A 42 24.31 49.73 2.63
CA LYS A 42 23.69 50.57 3.67
C LYS A 42 22.26 50.16 3.99
N TYR A 43 21.46 49.79 3.00
CA TYR A 43 20.01 49.64 3.15
C TYR A 43 19.52 48.18 3.08
N LYS A 44 20.37 47.23 2.67
CA LYS A 44 20.10 45.78 2.62
C LYS A 44 18.77 45.49 1.89
N PHE A 45 17.75 44.97 2.56
CA PHE A 45 16.45 44.68 1.94
C PHE A 45 15.85 45.88 1.18
N TRP A 46 15.98 47.09 1.74
CA TRP A 46 15.45 48.31 1.13
C TRP A 46 16.24 48.78 -0.11
N SER A 47 17.35 48.14 -0.48
CA SER A 47 18.01 48.42 -1.77
C SER A 47 17.20 47.97 -2.98
N LEU A 48 16.10 47.24 -2.77
CA LEU A 48 15.09 46.96 -3.80
C LEU A 48 14.37 48.22 -4.31
N MET A 49 14.38 49.33 -3.55
CA MET A 49 13.83 50.64 -3.95
C MET A 49 14.77 51.44 -4.89
N ASN A 50 15.75 50.80 -5.53
CA ASN A 50 16.69 51.47 -6.43
C ASN A 50 16.46 51.03 -7.88
N VAL A 51 16.24 52.00 -8.77
CA VAL A 51 16.05 51.80 -10.22
C VAL A 51 17.08 50.78 -10.77
N PRO A 52 16.63 49.72 -11.47
CA PRO A 52 17.51 48.68 -12.00
C PRO A 52 18.59 49.19 -12.97
N ALA A 53 19.70 48.45 -13.08
CA ALA A 53 20.86 48.91 -13.85
C ALA A 53 20.63 48.87 -15.38
N ASP A 54 19.80 47.96 -15.86
CA ASP A 54 19.31 47.89 -17.24
C ASP A 54 18.34 49.04 -17.55
N GLU A 55 17.47 49.41 -16.62
CA GLU A 55 16.59 50.58 -16.77
C GLU A 55 17.38 51.89 -16.77
N GLY A 56 18.31 52.06 -15.83
CA GLY A 56 19.24 53.19 -15.83
C GLY A 56 20.08 53.30 -17.10
N GLN A 57 20.47 52.16 -17.69
CA GLN A 57 21.13 52.11 -19.00
C GLN A 57 20.20 52.56 -20.14
N PHE A 58 18.93 52.13 -20.13
CA PHE A 58 17.92 52.57 -21.10
C PHE A 58 17.64 54.08 -21.01
N ILE A 59 17.42 54.62 -19.81
CA ILE A 59 17.21 56.06 -19.57
C ILE A 59 18.41 56.87 -20.06
N SER A 60 19.64 56.44 -19.74
CA SER A 60 20.87 57.10 -20.20
C SER A 60 21.00 57.11 -21.73
N MET A 61 20.51 56.07 -22.43
CA MET A 61 20.47 56.02 -23.89
C MET A 61 19.36 56.91 -24.47
N LEU A 62 18.16 56.91 -23.86
CA LEU A 62 17.02 57.73 -24.28
C LEU A 62 17.35 59.23 -24.23
N LEU A 63 17.94 59.70 -23.13
CA LEU A 63 18.37 61.09 -22.94
C LEU A 63 19.37 61.54 -24.02
N LYS A 64 20.32 60.66 -24.38
CA LYS A 64 21.31 60.90 -25.44
C LYS A 64 20.67 60.95 -26.83
N ILE A 65 19.72 60.06 -27.12
CA ILE A 65 18.95 60.06 -28.39
C ILE A 65 18.08 61.33 -28.50
N MET A 66 17.50 61.80 -27.40
CA MET A 66 16.73 63.04 -27.33
C MET A 66 17.57 64.31 -27.38
N ASN A 67 18.90 64.23 -27.17
CA ASN A 67 19.80 65.35 -26.92
C ASN A 67 19.26 66.29 -25.80
N ALA A 68 18.80 65.67 -24.71
CA ALA A 68 18.26 66.39 -23.55
C ALA A 68 19.35 67.24 -22.85
N LYS A 69 18.94 68.39 -22.28
CA LYS A 69 19.80 69.35 -21.60
C LYS A 69 19.26 69.80 -20.25
N LYS A 70 17.94 69.92 -20.11
CA LYS A 70 17.25 70.29 -18.87
C LYS A 70 16.28 69.19 -18.46
N THR A 71 16.51 68.59 -17.30
CA THR A 71 15.72 67.46 -16.79
C THR A 71 15.20 67.74 -15.38
N ILE A 72 14.11 67.07 -15.00
CA ILE A 72 13.57 67.09 -13.64
C ILE A 72 13.34 65.65 -13.16
N GLU A 73 13.67 65.39 -11.89
CA GLU A 73 13.47 64.09 -11.25
C GLU A 73 12.58 64.29 -10.02
N VAL A 74 11.54 63.47 -9.89
CA VAL A 74 10.50 63.60 -8.87
C VAL A 74 10.54 62.34 -8.00
N GLY A 75 11.02 62.52 -6.77
CA GLY A 75 11.40 61.43 -5.88
C GLY A 75 12.82 60.91 -6.16
N VAL A 76 13.62 60.73 -5.10
CA VAL A 76 15.03 60.32 -5.18
C VAL A 76 15.35 59.48 -3.94
N PHE A 77 15.63 58.18 -4.11
CA PHE A 77 15.98 57.29 -2.99
C PHE A 77 17.47 57.41 -2.59
N THR A 78 18.37 56.90 -3.44
CA THR A 78 19.83 57.07 -3.28
C THR A 78 20.51 57.76 -4.47
N GLY A 79 19.76 58.07 -5.53
CA GLY A 79 20.23 58.87 -6.66
C GLY A 79 20.91 58.11 -7.80
N TYR A 80 20.70 56.79 -7.92
CA TYR A 80 21.19 56.02 -9.07
C TYR A 80 20.59 56.51 -10.41
N SER A 81 19.27 56.74 -10.43
CA SER A 81 18.53 57.41 -11.51
C SER A 81 19.11 58.79 -11.83
N LEU A 82 19.17 59.66 -10.83
CA LEU A 82 19.66 61.03 -10.92
C LEU A 82 21.11 61.12 -11.45
N LEU A 83 21.98 60.21 -11.00
CA LEU A 83 23.35 60.10 -11.47
C LEU A 83 23.43 59.56 -12.90
N SER A 84 22.61 58.56 -13.28
CA SER A 84 22.55 58.05 -14.66
C SER A 84 22.07 59.12 -15.64
N THR A 85 21.09 59.93 -15.21
CA THR A 85 20.61 61.13 -15.90
C THR A 85 21.72 62.16 -16.05
N ALA A 86 22.40 62.55 -14.97
CA ALA A 86 23.48 63.55 -15.01
C ALA A 86 24.68 63.11 -15.86
N LEU A 87 25.00 61.81 -15.88
CA LEU A 87 26.00 61.18 -16.76
C LEU A 87 25.54 61.02 -18.22
N ALA A 88 24.27 61.30 -18.52
CA ALA A 88 23.73 61.29 -19.89
C ALA A 88 23.72 62.68 -20.55
N LEU A 89 23.67 63.75 -19.76
CA LEU A 89 23.56 65.12 -20.26
C LEU A 89 24.91 65.67 -20.80
N PRO A 90 24.91 66.41 -21.92
CA PRO A 90 26.11 66.95 -22.53
C PRO A 90 26.83 68.00 -21.65
N ASP A 91 28.09 68.29 -21.96
CA ASP A 91 28.95 69.16 -21.14
C ASP A 91 28.81 70.66 -21.41
N ASP A 92 28.03 71.08 -22.42
CA ASP A 92 27.51 72.44 -22.46
C ASP A 92 26.51 72.70 -21.32
N GLY A 93 25.96 71.64 -20.73
CA GLY A 93 25.40 71.61 -19.37
C GLY A 93 26.47 71.53 -18.26
N LYS A 94 27.44 72.45 -18.23
CA LYS A 94 28.48 72.69 -17.20
C LYS A 94 29.35 71.47 -16.77
N ALA A 95 30.65 71.57 -17.04
CA ALA A 95 31.67 70.52 -16.85
C ALA A 95 32.10 70.21 -15.38
N ASN A 96 31.16 70.02 -14.45
CA ASN A 96 31.42 69.38 -13.15
C ASN A 96 30.10 68.75 -12.63
N MET A 97 30.10 67.46 -12.26
CA MET A 97 28.86 66.76 -11.87
C MET A 97 28.14 67.43 -10.69
N ALA A 98 28.89 67.96 -9.71
CA ALA A 98 28.35 68.71 -8.58
C ALA A 98 27.71 70.07 -8.96
N HIS A 99 27.69 70.42 -10.24
CA HIS A 99 27.00 71.59 -10.80
C HIS A 99 25.97 71.21 -11.89
N LYS A 100 25.78 69.91 -12.19
CA LYS A 100 24.70 69.41 -13.07
C LYS A 100 23.42 69.03 -12.32
N ILE A 101 23.49 68.89 -10.98
CA ILE A 101 22.38 68.46 -10.13
C ILE A 101 22.04 69.57 -9.12
N GLU A 102 20.78 69.99 -9.09
CA GLU A 102 20.20 70.83 -8.03
C GLU A 102 19.21 69.97 -7.23
N PHE A 103 19.53 69.68 -5.96
CA PHE A 103 18.71 68.83 -5.09
C PHE A 103 17.83 69.69 -4.17
N ILE A 104 16.51 69.49 -4.26
CA ILE A 104 15.50 70.25 -3.50
C ILE A 104 14.68 69.28 -2.64
N GLN A 105 14.86 69.35 -1.31
CA GLN A 105 14.05 68.58 -0.36
C GLN A 105 12.80 69.39 0.04
N SER A 106 11.67 69.14 -0.60
CA SER A 106 10.39 69.83 -0.37
C SER A 106 9.21 69.00 -0.88
N ASP A 107 7.97 69.49 -0.71
CA ASP A 107 6.81 68.99 -1.45
C ASP A 107 7.00 69.27 -2.96
N ALA A 108 7.05 68.21 -3.75
CA ALA A 108 7.26 68.29 -5.19
C ALA A 108 6.13 69.04 -5.91
N LEU A 109 4.87 68.95 -5.47
CA LEU A 109 3.77 69.71 -6.09
C LEU A 109 3.91 71.22 -5.86
N SER A 110 4.43 71.64 -4.71
CA SER A 110 4.72 73.05 -4.43
C SER A 110 5.91 73.55 -5.25
N VAL A 111 6.99 72.77 -5.38
CA VAL A 111 8.15 73.14 -6.23
C VAL A 111 7.74 73.26 -7.70
N MET A 112 6.92 72.35 -8.23
CA MET A 112 6.43 72.45 -9.62
C MET A 112 5.58 73.71 -9.85
N LYS A 113 4.73 74.09 -8.89
CA LYS A 113 3.95 75.34 -8.95
C LYS A 113 4.86 76.58 -8.87
N GLU A 114 5.91 76.53 -8.06
CA GLU A 114 6.90 77.61 -7.98
C GLU A 114 7.67 77.76 -9.30
N LEU A 115 8.12 76.67 -9.91
CA LEU A 115 8.78 76.67 -11.23
C LEU A 115 7.86 77.26 -12.32
N LEU A 116 6.58 76.86 -12.36
CA LEU A 116 5.60 77.46 -13.27
C LEU A 116 5.43 78.97 -13.00
N SER A 117 5.39 79.41 -11.73
CA SER A 117 5.31 80.83 -11.38
C SER A 117 6.57 81.63 -11.75
N LYS A 118 7.73 80.97 -11.87
CA LYS A 118 9.00 81.53 -12.35
C LYS A 118 9.10 81.57 -13.89
N GLY A 119 8.09 81.08 -14.61
CA GLY A 119 8.06 81.06 -16.08
C GLY A 119 8.76 79.86 -16.72
N GLU A 120 8.99 78.77 -15.98
CA GLU A 120 9.69 77.57 -16.48
C GLU A 120 8.80 76.62 -17.31
N GLU A 121 7.64 77.11 -17.77
CA GLU A 121 6.69 76.38 -18.63
C GLU A 121 7.34 76.04 -19.99
N GLY A 122 7.24 74.78 -20.40
CA GLY A 122 7.80 74.27 -21.65
C GLY A 122 9.33 74.26 -21.71
N THR A 123 10.05 74.34 -20.58
CA THR A 123 11.52 74.44 -20.56
C THR A 123 12.27 73.11 -20.37
N PHE A 124 11.60 72.07 -19.85
CA PHE A 124 12.25 70.78 -19.56
C PHE A 124 12.15 69.83 -20.77
N ASP A 125 13.24 69.13 -21.07
CA ASP A 125 13.29 68.14 -22.17
C ASP A 125 12.71 66.79 -21.75
N TYR A 126 12.94 66.42 -20.49
CA TYR A 126 12.59 65.13 -19.91
C TYR A 126 12.26 65.25 -18.42
N ALA A 127 11.33 64.42 -17.95
CA ALA A 127 11.00 64.26 -16.53
C ALA A 127 11.00 62.78 -16.14
N PHE A 128 11.56 62.43 -14.98
CA PHE A 128 11.45 61.10 -14.37
C PHE A 128 10.64 61.18 -13.06
N VAL A 129 9.81 60.19 -12.79
CA VAL A 129 8.92 60.14 -11.62
C VAL A 129 9.00 58.76 -10.95
N ASP A 130 9.73 58.72 -9.84
CA ASP A 130 9.74 57.61 -8.87
C ASP A 130 9.46 58.15 -7.46
N ALA A 131 8.19 58.43 -7.19
CA ALA A 131 7.73 59.13 -5.99
C ALA A 131 6.62 58.33 -5.26
N ASP A 132 5.84 59.03 -4.42
CA ASP A 132 4.60 58.56 -3.83
C ASP A 132 3.53 58.30 -4.92
N LYS A 133 3.12 57.04 -5.06
CA LYS A 133 2.31 56.58 -6.20
C LYS A 133 0.91 57.22 -6.27
N GLU A 134 0.40 57.71 -5.14
CA GLU A 134 -0.90 58.39 -5.05
C GLU A 134 -0.96 59.72 -5.81
N ASN A 135 0.14 60.48 -5.90
CA ASN A 135 0.18 61.78 -6.58
C ASN A 135 0.64 61.74 -8.04
N TYR A 136 0.88 60.57 -8.65
CA TYR A 136 1.39 60.49 -10.04
C TYR A 136 0.50 61.24 -11.06
N ILE A 137 -0.83 61.20 -10.91
CA ILE A 137 -1.76 61.97 -11.76
C ILE A 137 -1.64 63.48 -11.50
N ASN A 138 -1.41 63.89 -10.24
CA ASN A 138 -1.19 65.29 -9.87
C ASN A 138 0.16 65.82 -10.38
N TYR A 139 1.20 64.98 -10.37
CA TYR A 139 2.49 65.26 -11.00
C TYR A 139 2.34 65.40 -12.53
N HIS A 140 1.58 64.52 -13.19
CA HIS A 140 1.34 64.60 -14.64
C HIS A 140 0.77 65.96 -15.07
N GLU A 141 -0.25 66.47 -14.39
CA GLU A 141 -0.88 67.75 -14.74
C GLU A 141 0.01 68.98 -14.51
N GLN A 142 1.14 68.88 -13.80
CA GLN A 142 2.14 69.98 -13.73
C GLN A 142 3.34 69.71 -14.64
N LEU A 143 3.82 68.48 -14.72
CA LEU A 143 4.93 68.08 -15.59
C LEU A 143 4.58 68.26 -17.07
N LEU A 144 3.33 68.04 -17.48
CA LEU A 144 2.87 68.30 -18.85
C LEU A 144 2.84 69.81 -19.22
N LYS A 145 3.04 70.70 -18.24
CA LYS A 145 3.26 72.14 -18.47
C LYS A 145 4.75 72.49 -18.43
N LEU A 146 5.52 71.90 -17.51
CA LEU A 146 6.96 72.15 -17.37
C LEU A 146 7.79 71.52 -18.50
N VAL A 147 7.41 70.33 -18.97
CA VAL A 147 8.04 69.65 -20.12
C VAL A 147 7.62 70.34 -21.41
N LYS A 148 8.56 70.43 -22.36
CA LYS A 148 8.35 71.01 -23.68
C LYS A 148 7.57 70.08 -24.60
N VAL A 149 6.86 70.67 -25.56
CA VAL A 149 6.19 69.92 -26.62
C VAL A 149 7.19 69.03 -27.37
N GLY A 150 6.92 67.73 -27.44
CA GLY A 150 7.80 66.70 -28.00
C GLY A 150 8.80 66.08 -27.01
N GLY A 151 8.94 66.63 -25.80
CA GLY A 151 9.66 66.05 -24.67
C GLY A 151 8.90 64.87 -24.03
N ILE A 152 9.52 64.19 -23.06
CA ILE A 152 9.02 62.93 -22.49
C ILE A 152 8.95 63.00 -20.96
N ILE A 153 7.81 62.61 -20.39
CA ILE A 153 7.67 62.27 -18.97
C ILE A 153 7.74 60.75 -18.84
N ALA A 154 8.52 60.24 -17.89
CA ALA A 154 8.72 58.83 -17.64
C ALA A 154 8.30 58.48 -16.20
N TYR A 155 7.43 57.47 -16.05
CA TYR A 155 6.94 56.99 -14.77
C TYR A 155 7.47 55.57 -14.50
N ASP A 156 8.12 55.37 -13.36
CA ASP A 156 8.61 54.06 -12.92
C ASP A 156 7.56 53.32 -12.05
N ASN A 157 7.75 52.01 -11.94
CA ASN A 157 6.98 50.99 -11.25
C ASN A 157 5.51 50.87 -11.73
N THR A 158 5.25 51.22 -12.99
CA THR A 158 3.89 51.25 -13.56
C THR A 158 3.29 49.87 -13.85
N LEU A 159 4.04 48.79 -13.66
CA LEU A 159 3.51 47.41 -13.65
C LEU A 159 3.45 46.82 -12.23
N TRP A 160 4.04 47.50 -11.23
CA TRP A 160 3.88 47.27 -9.79
C TRP A 160 4.03 45.80 -9.37
N SER A 161 5.19 45.21 -9.64
CA SER A 161 5.54 43.80 -9.45
C SER A 161 4.61 42.82 -10.15
N GLY A 162 3.98 43.25 -11.25
CA GLY A 162 2.94 42.53 -11.99
C GLY A 162 1.57 42.53 -11.30
N THR A 163 1.43 43.13 -10.12
CA THR A 163 0.21 43.05 -9.30
C THR A 163 -0.98 43.80 -9.90
N VAL A 164 -0.75 44.64 -10.92
CA VAL A 164 -1.81 45.33 -11.67
C VAL A 164 -2.79 44.38 -12.39
N VAL A 165 -2.43 43.10 -12.56
CA VAL A 165 -3.34 42.04 -13.07
C VAL A 165 -3.63 40.93 -12.05
N ALA A 166 -3.17 41.05 -10.80
CA ALA A 166 -3.47 40.10 -9.73
C ALA A 166 -4.92 40.23 -9.25
N ALA A 167 -5.51 39.11 -8.82
CA ALA A 167 -6.82 39.07 -8.20
C ALA A 167 -6.83 39.77 -6.82
N GLU A 168 -8.01 39.95 -6.24
CA GLU A 168 -8.14 40.39 -4.84
C GLU A 168 -7.89 39.24 -3.84
N GLU A 169 -7.91 38.00 -4.32
CA GLU A 169 -7.72 36.77 -3.55
C GLU A 169 -6.25 36.29 -3.52
N ASP A 170 -5.37 36.88 -4.34
CA ASP A 170 -3.95 36.50 -4.41
C ASP A 170 -3.18 36.99 -3.17
N GLU A 171 -2.29 36.14 -2.63
CA GLU A 171 -1.40 36.53 -1.52
C GLU A 171 -0.40 37.61 -1.96
N MET A 172 -0.54 38.81 -1.40
CA MET A 172 0.26 39.98 -1.73
C MET A 172 0.55 40.81 -0.45
N ASP A 173 1.73 41.43 -0.42
CA ASP A 173 2.16 42.33 0.65
C ASP A 173 1.26 43.58 0.77
N ASP A 174 1.03 44.06 1.99
CA ASP A 174 0.14 45.20 2.25
C ASP A 174 0.60 46.52 1.60
N PHE A 175 1.91 46.74 1.45
CA PHE A 175 2.45 47.91 0.75
C PHE A 175 2.16 47.85 -0.76
N LEU A 176 2.37 46.67 -1.37
CA LEU A 176 2.01 46.45 -2.78
C LEU A 176 0.50 46.62 -2.99
N ARG A 177 -0.31 46.04 -2.09
CA ARG A 177 -1.78 46.13 -2.11
C ARG A 177 -2.28 47.57 -2.03
N GLY A 178 -1.71 48.41 -1.17
CA GLY A 178 -2.09 49.82 -1.04
C GLY A 178 -1.89 50.62 -2.33
N CYS A 179 -0.74 50.46 -2.99
CA CYS A 179 -0.41 51.23 -4.20
C CYS A 179 -1.04 50.69 -5.50
N LYS A 180 -1.42 49.40 -5.56
CA LYS A 180 -2.03 48.73 -6.74
C LYS A 180 -3.15 49.59 -7.38
N GLY A 181 -4.07 50.10 -6.57
CA GLY A 181 -5.20 50.91 -7.05
C GLY A 181 -4.79 52.22 -7.73
N HIS A 182 -3.76 52.90 -7.20
CA HIS A 182 -3.26 54.15 -7.76
C HIS A 182 -2.54 53.93 -9.09
N ILE A 183 -1.76 52.85 -9.23
CA ILE A 183 -1.09 52.51 -10.49
C ILE A 183 -2.10 52.09 -11.58
N ILE A 184 -3.13 51.31 -11.24
CA ILE A 184 -4.21 50.96 -12.19
C ILE A 184 -4.96 52.23 -12.66
N ALA A 185 -5.26 53.15 -11.74
CA ALA A 185 -5.90 54.42 -12.07
C ALA A 185 -5.03 55.30 -12.97
N LEU A 186 -3.72 55.40 -12.67
CA LEU A 186 -2.74 56.11 -13.50
C LEU A 186 -2.66 55.52 -14.91
N ASN A 187 -2.44 54.21 -15.05
CA ASN A 187 -2.29 53.57 -16.36
C ASN A 187 -3.55 53.79 -17.23
N SER A 188 -4.73 53.71 -16.60
CA SER A 188 -6.03 53.99 -17.25
C SER A 188 -6.16 55.46 -17.66
N PHE A 189 -5.71 56.39 -16.83
CA PHE A 189 -5.70 57.83 -17.10
C PHE A 189 -4.74 58.19 -18.25
N LEU A 190 -3.50 57.70 -18.22
CA LEU A 190 -2.50 57.92 -19.27
C LEU A 190 -2.95 57.32 -20.62
N ALA A 191 -3.57 56.13 -20.61
CA ALA A 191 -4.12 55.50 -21.81
C ALA A 191 -5.29 56.28 -22.45
N ALA A 192 -5.96 57.16 -21.69
CA ALA A 192 -7.03 58.02 -22.16
C ALA A 192 -6.56 59.44 -22.56
N ASP A 193 -5.33 59.85 -22.19
CA ASP A 193 -4.86 61.22 -22.40
C ASP A 193 -4.41 61.49 -23.84
N SER A 194 -5.31 62.08 -24.63
CA SER A 194 -5.06 62.50 -26.01
C SER A 194 -3.90 63.52 -26.20
N ARG A 195 -3.40 64.15 -25.12
CA ARG A 195 -2.28 65.12 -25.15
C ARG A 195 -0.91 64.44 -25.30
N ILE A 196 -0.82 63.13 -25.11
CA ILE A 196 0.45 62.37 -25.11
C ILE A 196 0.48 61.24 -26.16
N GLU A 197 1.70 60.85 -26.55
CA GLU A 197 2.03 59.59 -27.21
C GLU A 197 2.61 58.65 -26.14
N LEU A 198 1.97 57.51 -25.91
CA LEU A 198 2.22 56.61 -24.79
C LEU A 198 2.96 55.34 -25.22
N ALA A 199 3.96 54.92 -24.44
CA ALA A 199 4.58 53.60 -24.54
C ALA A 199 4.95 53.05 -23.16
N GLN A 200 4.32 51.95 -22.75
CA GLN A 200 4.65 51.22 -21.52
C GLN A 200 5.63 50.08 -21.84
N LEU A 201 6.72 49.99 -21.07
CA LEU A 201 7.85 49.10 -21.33
C LEU A 201 8.03 48.11 -20.17
N SER A 202 8.17 46.82 -20.48
CA SER A 202 8.46 45.76 -19.52
C SER A 202 9.97 45.68 -19.18
N ILE A 203 10.52 46.80 -18.72
CA ILE A 203 11.87 46.94 -18.16
C ILE A 203 11.72 47.30 -16.68
N GLY A 204 12.66 46.88 -15.82
CA GLY A 204 12.56 47.05 -14.38
C GLY A 204 11.22 46.56 -13.83
N ASP A 205 10.49 47.44 -13.13
CA ASP A 205 9.12 47.19 -12.66
C ASP A 205 8.03 47.93 -13.48
N GLY A 206 8.36 48.28 -14.71
CA GLY A 206 7.46 48.87 -15.69
C GLY A 206 7.67 50.36 -15.87
N LEU A 207 8.40 50.75 -16.91
CA LEU A 207 8.64 52.15 -17.27
C LEU A 207 7.63 52.64 -18.31
N THR A 208 6.81 53.64 -17.97
CA THR A 208 5.85 54.25 -18.90
C THR A 208 6.33 55.61 -19.41
N LEU A 209 6.57 55.69 -20.71
CA LEU A 209 6.98 56.90 -21.41
C LEU A 209 5.77 57.63 -22.00
N CYS A 210 5.63 58.91 -21.66
CA CYS A 210 4.57 59.82 -22.10
C CYS A 210 5.21 61.00 -22.86
N ARG A 211 5.20 60.94 -24.19
CA ARG A 211 5.73 62.01 -25.04
C ARG A 211 4.66 63.06 -25.30
N GLN A 212 4.91 64.33 -24.96
CA GLN A 212 3.93 65.40 -25.19
C GLN A 212 3.75 65.67 -26.70
N ARG A 213 2.51 65.77 -27.16
CA ARG A 213 2.19 65.98 -28.58
C ARG A 213 2.10 67.46 -28.94
N ILE A 214 2.36 67.77 -30.22
CA ILE A 214 2.01 69.08 -30.79
C ILE A 214 0.48 69.16 -30.88
N LEU A 215 -0.13 69.95 -30.01
CA LEU A 215 -1.51 70.39 -30.19
C LEU A 215 -1.57 71.38 -31.37
N LEU A 216 -1.80 70.84 -32.57
CA LEU A 216 -2.36 71.62 -33.67
C LEU A 216 -3.74 72.11 -33.23
N MET A 217 -3.82 73.35 -32.71
CA MET A 217 -5.08 74.04 -32.45
C MET A 217 -5.77 74.42 -33.76
N GLY A 218 -6.25 73.40 -34.48
CA GLY A 218 -7.33 73.58 -35.44
C GLY A 218 -8.57 74.03 -34.67
N SER A 219 -8.96 75.29 -34.85
CA SER A 219 -10.02 75.97 -34.11
C SER A 219 -11.42 75.49 -34.49
N LEU A 220 -11.72 74.22 -34.19
CA LEU A 220 -13.06 73.63 -34.27
C LEU A 220 -13.94 74.09 -33.10
N GLN A 221 -14.11 75.42 -32.96
CA GLN A 221 -15.31 75.95 -32.34
C GLN A 221 -16.50 75.51 -33.20
N LYS A 222 -17.41 74.70 -32.62
CA LYS A 222 -18.74 74.50 -33.18
C LYS A 222 -19.57 75.77 -32.95
N SER A 223 -19.35 76.80 -33.76
CA SER A 223 -20.17 78.01 -33.78
C SER A 223 -21.55 77.69 -34.37
N ASN A 224 -22.51 77.38 -33.51
CA ASN A 224 -23.87 77.04 -33.93
C ASN A 224 -24.72 78.31 -34.15
N GLY A 225 -24.48 78.98 -35.29
CA GLY A 225 -25.24 80.14 -35.76
C GLY A 225 -24.75 81.49 -35.20
N GLY A 226 -24.82 82.53 -36.04
CA GLY A 226 -24.50 83.92 -35.65
C GLY A 226 -23.51 84.61 -36.60
N MET A 227 -24.01 85.61 -37.31
CA MET A 227 -23.33 86.53 -38.25
C MET A 227 -21.82 86.82 -38.03
N GLY A 228 -21.07 86.76 -39.14
CA GLY A 228 -20.09 87.81 -39.46
C GLY A 228 -18.60 87.48 -39.35
N SER A 229 -17.95 87.24 -40.49
CA SER A 229 -16.59 87.74 -40.73
C SER A 229 -16.37 87.99 -42.22
N LEU A 230 -16.24 89.26 -42.60
CA LEU A 230 -16.04 89.72 -43.98
C LEU A 230 -14.53 89.93 -44.22
N ALA A 231 -13.73 88.86 -44.14
CA ALA A 231 -12.26 88.96 -44.05
C ALA A 231 -11.50 87.83 -44.78
N LEU A 232 -12.08 87.25 -45.84
CA LEU A 232 -11.50 86.10 -46.55
C LEU A 232 -11.71 86.16 -48.08
N LEU A 233 -11.86 87.39 -48.63
CA LEU A 233 -12.29 87.64 -50.01
C LEU A 233 -11.23 88.34 -50.89
N GLU A 234 -10.01 88.51 -50.39
CA GLU A 234 -8.87 89.07 -51.14
C GLU A 234 -7.99 87.99 -51.80
N THR A 235 -8.24 86.71 -51.53
CA THR A 235 -7.43 85.58 -52.04
C THR A 235 -8.22 84.62 -52.93
N SER A 236 -9.04 85.15 -53.85
CA SER A 236 -9.60 84.32 -54.92
C SER A 236 -8.56 84.10 -56.02
N CYS A 237 -8.49 82.91 -56.62
CA CYS A 237 -7.54 82.66 -57.72
C CYS A 237 -7.81 83.56 -58.94
N GLY A 238 -9.05 83.99 -59.18
CA GLY A 238 -9.34 84.96 -60.24
C GLY A 238 -8.76 86.34 -59.97
N TYR A 239 -8.78 86.80 -58.72
CA TYR A 239 -8.17 88.07 -58.32
C TYR A 239 -6.64 88.00 -58.39
N LEU A 240 -6.04 86.93 -57.86
CA LEU A 240 -4.58 86.72 -57.94
C LEU A 240 -4.10 86.56 -59.40
N LEU A 241 -4.88 85.92 -60.28
CA LEU A 241 -4.56 85.85 -61.70
C LEU A 241 -4.63 87.24 -62.35
N GLN A 242 -5.59 88.08 -61.98
CA GLN A 242 -5.71 89.46 -62.48
C GLN A 242 -4.58 90.37 -61.99
N GLU A 243 -4.17 90.30 -60.72
CA GLU A 243 -2.99 91.04 -60.23
C GLU A 243 -1.70 90.56 -60.92
N LEU A 244 -1.50 89.25 -61.03
CA LEU A 244 -0.32 88.69 -61.68
C LEU A 244 -0.29 89.04 -63.18
N GLN A 245 -1.44 89.02 -63.86
CA GLN A 245 -1.59 89.46 -65.25
C GLN A 245 -1.32 90.97 -65.40
N ALA A 246 -1.74 91.81 -64.45
CA ALA A 246 -1.45 93.24 -64.46
C ALA A 246 0.04 93.54 -64.25
N CYS A 247 0.70 92.86 -63.30
CA CYS A 247 2.15 92.96 -63.10
C CYS A 247 2.93 92.47 -64.32
N LEU A 248 2.54 91.32 -64.90
CA LEU A 248 3.16 90.81 -66.12
C LEU A 248 2.95 91.72 -67.32
N TYR A 249 1.79 92.38 -67.44
CA TYR A 249 1.53 93.33 -68.54
C TYR A 249 2.54 94.50 -68.53
N ILE A 250 2.86 95.05 -67.35
CA ILE A 250 3.88 96.09 -67.19
C ILE A 250 5.27 95.57 -67.61
N ILE A 251 5.67 94.41 -67.09
CA ILE A 251 6.98 93.80 -67.37
C ILE A 251 7.12 93.45 -68.86
N TRP A 252 6.07 92.92 -69.49
CA TRP A 252 6.08 92.57 -70.91
C TRP A 252 6.11 93.79 -71.85
N ASP A 253 5.55 94.93 -71.45
CA ASP A 253 5.70 96.19 -72.19
C ASP A 253 7.09 96.83 -72.00
N GLU A 254 7.75 96.63 -70.85
CA GLU A 254 9.16 97.02 -70.65
C GLU A 254 10.15 96.13 -71.42
N VAL A 255 9.89 94.82 -71.53
CA VAL A 255 10.72 93.85 -72.25
C VAL A 255 10.43 93.84 -73.76
N GLY A 256 9.22 94.26 -74.17
CA GLY A 256 8.79 94.28 -75.58
C GLY A 256 8.25 92.94 -76.10
N GLU A 257 7.75 92.08 -75.21
CA GLU A 257 7.30 90.72 -75.56
C GLU A 257 6.06 90.69 -76.46
N ASP A 258 5.98 89.69 -77.35
CA ASP A 258 4.92 89.61 -78.36
C ASP A 258 3.58 89.07 -77.82
N LYS A 259 2.48 89.43 -78.49
CA LYS A 259 1.12 89.13 -78.01
C LYS A 259 0.80 87.61 -77.98
N PHE A 260 1.40 86.81 -78.86
CA PHE A 260 1.19 85.37 -78.92
C PHE A 260 1.92 84.67 -77.77
N GLU A 261 3.16 85.05 -77.48
CA GLU A 261 3.91 84.50 -76.33
C GLU A 261 3.30 84.94 -74.98
N ARG A 262 2.76 86.17 -74.87
CA ARG A 262 1.95 86.59 -73.71
C ARG A 262 0.70 85.74 -73.52
N GLU A 263 -0.07 85.48 -74.58
CA GLU A 263 -1.29 84.65 -74.52
C GLU A 263 -0.97 83.19 -74.19
N LYS A 264 0.11 82.65 -74.75
CA LYS A 264 0.64 81.32 -74.47
C LYS A 264 1.08 81.14 -73.01
N PHE A 265 1.83 82.09 -72.45
CA PHE A 265 2.23 82.04 -71.04
C PHE A 265 1.02 82.01 -70.09
N LEU A 266 -0.02 82.79 -70.38
CA LEU A 266 -1.26 82.78 -69.58
C LEU A 266 -2.02 81.45 -69.71
N LEU A 267 -2.06 80.87 -70.91
CA LEU A 267 -2.66 79.55 -71.15
C LEU A 267 -1.92 78.44 -70.39
N ASP A 268 -0.59 78.44 -70.41
CA ASP A 268 0.24 77.48 -69.69
C ASP A 268 0.03 77.61 -68.16
N LEU A 269 -0.09 78.83 -67.64
CA LEU A 269 -0.38 79.10 -66.22
C LEU A 269 -1.79 78.62 -65.80
N GLU A 270 -2.81 78.85 -66.63
CA GLU A 270 -4.16 78.31 -66.40
C GLU A 270 -4.16 76.77 -66.42
N GLN A 271 -3.43 76.18 -67.35
CA GLN A 271 -3.30 74.73 -67.49
C GLN A 271 -2.57 74.10 -66.29
N GLU A 272 -1.50 74.73 -65.76
CA GLU A 272 -0.84 74.29 -64.53
C GLU A 272 -1.78 74.35 -63.31
N CYS A 273 -2.54 75.43 -63.17
CA CYS A 273 -3.55 75.58 -62.13
C CYS A 273 -4.63 74.49 -62.22
N LEU A 274 -5.17 74.25 -63.42
CA LEU A 274 -6.17 73.22 -63.68
C LEU A 274 -5.64 71.81 -63.38
N GLU A 275 -4.37 71.54 -63.70
CA GLU A 275 -3.69 70.28 -63.40
C GLU A 275 -3.40 70.10 -61.89
N ILE A 276 -3.23 71.19 -61.12
CA ILE A 276 -3.21 71.15 -59.66
C ILE A 276 -4.60 70.85 -59.10
N TYR A 277 -5.67 71.48 -59.63
CA TYR A 277 -7.04 71.21 -59.21
C TYR A 277 -7.45 69.75 -59.46
N ARG A 278 -7.15 69.19 -60.65
CA ARG A 278 -7.35 67.76 -60.95
C ARG A 278 -6.63 66.87 -59.94
N ARG A 279 -5.31 67.05 -59.75
CA ARG A 279 -4.51 66.28 -58.78
C ARG A 279 -5.03 66.38 -57.34
N LYS A 280 -5.73 67.45 -56.95
CA LYS A 280 -6.40 67.56 -55.63
C LYS A 280 -7.72 66.77 -55.59
N VAL A 281 -8.55 66.86 -56.64
CA VAL A 281 -9.80 66.09 -56.78
C VAL A 281 -9.52 64.58 -56.85
N ASP A 282 -8.49 64.16 -57.57
CA ASP A 282 -8.12 62.74 -57.69
C ASP A 282 -7.63 62.16 -56.37
N ARG A 283 -6.83 62.91 -55.60
CA ARG A 283 -6.46 62.55 -54.23
C ARG A 283 -7.68 62.40 -53.31
N ALA A 284 -8.69 63.27 -53.45
CA ALA A 284 -9.95 63.14 -52.70
C ALA A 284 -10.77 61.91 -53.15
N ASN A 285 -10.83 61.62 -54.45
CA ASN A 285 -11.47 60.42 -54.99
C ASN A 285 -10.80 59.13 -54.51
N ILE A 286 -9.47 59.06 -54.53
CA ILE A 286 -8.69 57.93 -54.00
C ILE A 286 -8.95 57.75 -52.50
N SER A 287 -8.96 58.85 -51.73
CA SER A 287 -9.29 58.80 -50.30
C SER A 287 -10.73 58.33 -50.03
N ARG A 288 -11.69 58.68 -50.88
CA ARG A 288 -13.09 58.21 -50.79
C ARG A 288 -13.20 56.72 -51.12
N ALA A 289 -12.56 56.25 -52.19
CA ALA A 289 -12.53 54.84 -52.57
C ALA A 289 -11.91 53.97 -51.46
N ARG A 290 -10.77 54.42 -50.90
CA ARG A 290 -10.11 53.74 -49.78
C ARG A 290 -11.00 53.63 -48.54
N LEU A 291 -11.74 54.69 -48.19
CA LEU A 291 -12.67 54.65 -47.05
C LEU A 291 -13.85 53.70 -47.28
N HIS A 292 -14.39 53.63 -48.50
CA HIS A 292 -15.42 52.62 -48.84
C HIS A 292 -14.88 51.19 -48.76
N GLN A 293 -13.66 50.94 -49.25
CA GLN A 293 -13.01 49.64 -49.15
C GLN A 293 -12.81 49.22 -47.69
N GLN A 294 -12.22 50.09 -46.85
CA GLN A 294 -11.99 49.80 -45.42
C GLN A 294 -13.29 49.57 -44.63
N LEU A 295 -14.38 50.24 -45.02
CA LEU A 295 -15.71 50.01 -44.45
C LEU A 295 -16.22 48.60 -44.78
N ALA A 296 -16.19 48.22 -46.07
CA ALA A 296 -16.63 46.90 -46.52
C ALA A 296 -15.76 45.74 -45.97
N GLU A 297 -14.45 45.95 -45.85
CA GLU A 297 -13.53 45.01 -45.19
C GLU A 297 -13.90 44.83 -43.70
N SER A 298 -14.18 45.92 -42.99
CA SER A 298 -14.60 45.88 -41.57
C SER A 298 -15.97 45.20 -41.37
N GLU A 299 -16.93 45.45 -42.27
CA GLU A 299 -18.26 44.82 -42.24
C GLU A 299 -18.19 43.32 -42.55
N ALA A 300 -17.32 42.91 -43.48
CA ALA A 300 -17.07 41.51 -43.81
C ALA A 300 -16.40 40.76 -42.64
N GLU A 301 -15.37 41.36 -42.02
CA GLU A 301 -14.70 40.78 -40.85
C GLU A 301 -15.68 40.65 -39.66
N PHE A 302 -16.45 41.70 -39.37
CA PHE A 302 -17.47 41.66 -38.31
C PHE A 302 -18.51 40.55 -38.53
N THR A 303 -18.95 40.37 -39.78
CA THR A 303 -19.88 39.29 -40.16
C THR A 303 -19.25 37.90 -39.99
N HIS A 304 -17.97 37.74 -40.34
CA HIS A 304 -17.24 36.50 -40.11
C HIS A 304 -17.09 36.18 -38.61
N LEU A 305 -16.74 37.17 -37.79
CA LEU A 305 -16.57 36.98 -36.34
C LEU A 305 -17.88 36.56 -35.66
N LEU A 306 -19.02 37.16 -36.05
CA LEU A 306 -20.34 36.75 -35.58
C LEU A 306 -20.64 35.27 -35.92
N LEU A 307 -20.35 34.85 -37.16
CA LEU A 307 -20.53 33.45 -37.58
C LEU A 307 -19.63 32.49 -36.80
N SER A 308 -18.34 32.81 -36.64
CA SER A 308 -17.38 31.98 -35.87
C SER A 308 -17.78 31.84 -34.39
N LEU A 309 -18.32 32.90 -33.78
CA LEU A 309 -18.80 32.89 -32.39
C LEU A 309 -20.22 32.30 -32.23
N GLY A 310 -20.94 32.05 -33.34
CA GLY A 310 -22.34 31.64 -33.33
C GLY A 310 -23.33 32.73 -32.84
N GLU A 311 -22.89 33.98 -32.73
CA GLU A 311 -23.72 35.11 -32.29
C GLU A 311 -24.54 35.68 -33.46
N ARG A 312 -25.84 35.91 -33.27
CA ARG A 312 -26.73 36.46 -34.33
C ARG A 312 -26.75 37.99 -34.38
N SER A 313 -26.33 38.66 -33.32
CA SER A 313 -26.33 40.12 -33.17
C SER A 313 -25.68 40.52 -31.84
N LEU A 314 -24.99 41.66 -31.81
CA LEU A 314 -24.55 42.29 -30.55
C LEU A 314 -25.73 42.61 -29.62
N PRO A 315 -25.65 42.32 -28.31
CA PRO A 315 -26.61 42.82 -27.33
C PRO A 315 -26.70 44.35 -27.38
N GLY A 316 -27.90 44.89 -27.59
CA GLY A 316 -28.15 46.34 -27.57
C GLY A 316 -27.80 47.13 -28.84
N ARG A 317 -27.34 46.51 -29.94
CA ARG A 317 -27.15 47.19 -31.24
C ARG A 317 -27.74 46.41 -32.41
N CYS A 318 -28.97 46.76 -32.80
CA CYS A 318 -29.68 46.16 -33.95
C CYS A 318 -29.20 46.64 -35.34
N LEU A 319 -28.14 47.46 -35.42
CA LEU A 319 -27.74 48.19 -36.64
C LEU A 319 -27.13 47.35 -37.78
N PHE A 320 -26.87 46.05 -37.55
CA PHE A 320 -26.21 45.17 -38.52
C PHE A 320 -27.07 43.94 -38.80
N HIS A 321 -28.18 44.13 -39.50
CA HIS A 321 -29.05 43.05 -39.96
C HIS A 321 -29.02 42.95 -41.50
N PRO A 322 -28.66 41.81 -42.12
CA PRO A 322 -28.40 41.71 -43.58
C PRO A 322 -29.60 41.92 -44.53
N ARG A 323 -30.73 42.45 -44.05
CA ARG A 323 -32.00 42.55 -44.79
C ARG A 323 -32.64 43.94 -44.82
N GLN A 324 -32.10 44.94 -44.13
CA GLN A 324 -32.56 46.32 -44.23
C GLN A 324 -31.38 47.30 -44.23
N PRO A 325 -31.09 47.96 -45.37
CA PRO A 325 -30.12 49.04 -45.42
C PRO A 325 -30.75 50.34 -44.91
N GLU A 326 -30.99 50.42 -43.59
CA GLU A 326 -31.17 51.73 -42.96
C GLU A 326 -29.89 52.53 -43.20
N LYS A 327 -30.02 53.69 -43.86
CA LYS A 327 -28.85 54.48 -44.28
C LYS A 327 -28.08 54.96 -43.05
N MET A 328 -26.93 54.33 -42.79
CA MET A 328 -25.93 54.75 -41.81
C MET A 328 -25.71 56.26 -41.87
N ALA A 329 -26.31 57.01 -40.94
CA ALA A 329 -26.40 58.46 -41.01
C ALA A 329 -25.10 59.12 -40.54
N GLY A 330 -24.25 59.53 -41.49
CA GLY A 330 -22.99 60.21 -41.23
C GLY A 330 -22.03 60.17 -42.42
N THR A 331 -20.83 60.69 -42.23
CA THR A 331 -19.72 60.56 -43.19
C THR A 331 -19.07 59.17 -43.08
N LEU A 332 -18.36 58.75 -44.13
CA LEU A 332 -17.61 57.47 -44.15
C LEU A 332 -16.65 57.30 -42.96
N LYS A 333 -16.08 58.40 -42.45
CA LYS A 333 -15.22 58.37 -41.25
C LYS A 333 -16.02 58.12 -39.97
N GLU A 334 -17.20 58.71 -39.82
CA GLU A 334 -18.06 58.48 -38.65
C GLU A 334 -18.62 57.05 -38.66
N GLN A 335 -18.99 56.54 -39.84
CA GLN A 335 -19.40 55.14 -40.04
C GLN A 335 -18.28 54.17 -39.61
N LEU A 336 -17.06 54.33 -40.15
CA LEU A 336 -15.91 53.49 -39.79
C LEU A 336 -15.59 53.58 -38.29
N ASN A 337 -15.54 54.80 -37.73
CA ASN A 337 -15.32 55.04 -36.30
C ASN A 337 -16.41 54.40 -35.41
N SER A 338 -17.63 54.20 -35.91
CA SER A 338 -18.71 53.53 -35.18
C SER A 338 -18.59 52.00 -35.14
N ILE A 339 -17.91 51.42 -36.13
CA ILE A 339 -17.68 49.97 -36.29
C ILE A 339 -16.39 49.53 -35.58
N THR A 340 -15.30 50.30 -35.68
CA THR A 340 -13.99 49.91 -35.10
C THR A 340 -14.05 49.45 -33.62
N PRO A 341 -14.83 50.07 -32.71
CA PRO A 341 -14.95 49.59 -31.33
C PRO A 341 -15.65 48.23 -31.23
N ALA A 342 -16.72 48.02 -32.00
CA ALA A 342 -17.48 46.77 -32.03
C ALA A 342 -16.68 45.63 -32.66
N LEU A 343 -15.88 45.93 -33.69
CA LEU A 343 -14.97 44.96 -34.31
C LEU A 343 -13.90 44.50 -33.31
N ARG A 344 -13.26 45.43 -32.59
CA ARG A 344 -12.32 45.11 -31.50
C ARG A 344 -12.94 44.26 -30.39
N GLU A 345 -14.18 44.56 -30.01
CA GLU A 345 -14.89 43.74 -29.01
C GLU A 345 -15.07 42.29 -29.49
N MET A 346 -15.44 42.08 -30.75
CA MET A 346 -15.59 40.73 -31.33
C MET A 346 -14.23 40.02 -31.49
N GLN A 347 -13.16 40.74 -31.84
CA GLN A 347 -11.79 40.20 -31.88
C GLN A 347 -11.37 39.70 -30.49
N LEU A 348 -11.52 40.52 -29.45
CA LEU A 348 -11.22 40.15 -28.06
C LEU A 348 -12.07 38.97 -27.56
N ARG A 349 -13.37 38.93 -27.88
CA ARG A 349 -14.23 37.77 -27.59
C ARG A 349 -13.76 36.51 -28.30
N LYS A 350 -13.30 36.60 -29.56
CA LYS A 350 -12.74 35.46 -30.30
C LYS A 350 -11.47 34.95 -29.61
N GLU A 351 -10.52 35.82 -29.29
CA GLU A 351 -9.27 35.44 -28.60
C GLU A 351 -9.55 34.74 -27.28
N GLU A 352 -10.41 35.32 -26.44
CA GLU A 352 -10.76 34.74 -25.14
C GLU A 352 -11.49 33.38 -25.30
N ARG A 353 -12.37 33.26 -26.30
CA ARG A 353 -13.01 31.99 -26.62
C ARG A 353 -11.99 30.94 -27.09
N VAL A 354 -11.00 31.30 -27.92
CA VAL A 354 -9.92 30.39 -28.34
C VAL A 354 -9.10 29.91 -27.14
N LYS A 355 -8.82 30.77 -26.14
CA LYS A 355 -8.18 30.35 -24.87
C LYS A 355 -9.05 29.31 -24.14
N GLN A 356 -10.35 29.58 -23.98
CA GLN A 356 -11.28 28.67 -23.30
C GLN A 356 -11.33 27.28 -23.96
N PHE A 357 -11.47 27.23 -25.30
CA PHE A 357 -11.42 25.97 -26.04
C PHE A 357 -10.07 25.26 -25.86
N ARG A 358 -8.93 25.96 -25.99
CA ARG A 358 -7.60 25.37 -25.82
C ARG A 358 -7.40 24.77 -24.42
N VAL A 359 -7.90 25.42 -23.37
CA VAL A 359 -7.84 24.91 -21.99
C VAL A 359 -8.71 23.66 -21.83
N VAL A 360 -9.99 23.72 -22.19
CA VAL A 360 -10.92 22.58 -22.04
C VAL A 360 -10.47 21.38 -22.88
N GLN A 361 -10.14 21.58 -24.15
CA GLN A 361 -9.64 20.52 -25.03
C GLN A 361 -8.29 19.97 -24.57
N GLY A 362 -7.40 20.79 -23.99
CA GLY A 362 -6.15 20.32 -23.38
C GLY A 362 -6.36 19.46 -22.14
N GLN A 363 -7.33 19.81 -21.28
CA GLN A 363 -7.71 19.00 -20.12
C GLN A 363 -8.35 17.67 -20.56
N ILE A 364 -9.20 17.67 -21.59
CA ILE A 364 -9.74 16.45 -22.22
C ILE A 364 -8.62 15.54 -22.70
N HIS A 365 -7.62 16.07 -23.43
CA HIS A 365 -6.49 15.27 -23.90
C HIS A 365 -5.67 14.68 -22.74
N LYS A 366 -5.37 15.47 -21.70
CA LYS A 366 -4.63 14.97 -20.53
C LYS A 366 -5.38 13.85 -19.81
N ILE A 367 -6.66 14.04 -19.49
CA ILE A 367 -7.46 13.03 -18.79
C ILE A 367 -7.66 11.78 -19.67
N SER A 368 -7.85 11.94 -20.98
CA SER A 368 -7.94 10.80 -21.91
C SER A 368 -6.63 10.00 -21.97
N ALA A 369 -5.47 10.67 -21.97
CA ALA A 369 -4.16 10.02 -21.95
C ALA A 369 -3.93 9.26 -20.62
N GLU A 370 -4.28 9.87 -19.48
CA GLU A 370 -4.23 9.22 -18.16
C GLU A 370 -5.15 7.98 -18.09
N ILE A 371 -6.39 8.09 -18.57
CA ILE A 371 -7.35 6.96 -18.66
C ILE A 371 -6.81 5.86 -19.58
N ALA A 372 -6.20 6.21 -20.71
CA ALA A 372 -5.54 5.25 -21.62
C ALA A 372 -4.19 4.72 -21.08
N GLY A 373 -3.71 5.19 -19.92
CA GLY A 373 -2.50 4.69 -19.26
C GLY A 373 -1.18 5.28 -19.76
N TRP A 374 -1.19 6.39 -20.50
CA TRP A 374 0.00 7.06 -21.03
C TRP A 374 0.59 7.97 -19.95
N THR A 375 1.65 7.51 -19.28
CA THR A 375 2.41 8.31 -18.30
C THR A 375 3.16 9.48 -18.95
N GLU A 376 3.44 10.52 -18.17
CA GLU A 376 3.86 11.89 -18.57
C GLU A 376 5.26 12.02 -19.25
N TYR A 377 5.75 10.99 -19.92
CA TYR A 377 7.04 10.93 -20.63
C TYR A 377 6.92 10.66 -22.15
N SER A 378 5.72 10.71 -22.73
CA SER A 378 5.57 10.91 -24.18
C SER A 378 5.51 12.40 -24.47
N ASP A 379 6.58 12.94 -25.07
CA ASP A 379 6.73 14.35 -25.46
C ASP A 379 5.91 14.68 -26.72
N SER A 380 4.61 14.37 -26.64
CA SER A 380 3.63 14.38 -27.73
C SER A 380 2.44 15.27 -27.40
N THR A 381 2.68 16.37 -26.67
CA THR A 381 1.79 17.53 -26.67
C THR A 381 1.82 18.20 -28.05
N SER A 382 1.25 17.53 -29.05
CA SER A 382 0.83 18.18 -30.29
C SER A 382 -0.05 19.37 -29.91
N PRO A 383 0.24 20.59 -30.41
CA PRO A 383 -0.46 21.79 -29.98
C PRO A 383 -1.94 21.65 -30.32
N VAL A 384 -2.79 21.72 -29.29
CA VAL A 384 -4.23 21.45 -29.39
C VAL A 384 -4.86 22.39 -30.42
N CYS A 385 -5.21 21.83 -31.57
CA CYS A 385 -5.72 22.58 -32.71
C CYS A 385 -7.18 22.95 -32.47
N VAL A 386 -7.40 24.19 -32.06
CA VAL A 386 -8.74 24.77 -31.91
C VAL A 386 -9.29 25.11 -33.30
N ASN A 387 -10.49 24.63 -33.63
CA ASN A 387 -11.16 25.01 -34.88
C ASN A 387 -11.72 26.44 -34.76
N GLU A 388 -10.97 27.43 -35.25
CA GLU A 388 -11.40 28.85 -35.19
C GLU A 388 -12.68 29.17 -35.97
N ASN A 389 -13.19 28.25 -36.80
CA ASN A 389 -14.41 28.44 -37.58
C ASN A 389 -15.70 28.12 -36.79
N ASP A 390 -15.63 27.36 -35.70
CA ASP A 390 -16.75 27.10 -34.78
C ASP A 390 -16.26 27.21 -33.33
N LEU A 391 -16.39 28.43 -32.80
CA LEU A 391 -16.09 28.83 -31.44
C LEU A 391 -17.41 29.08 -30.66
N SER A 392 -18.51 28.47 -31.10
CA SER A 392 -19.84 28.74 -30.56
C SER A 392 -19.99 28.29 -29.10
N LEU A 393 -20.83 29.00 -28.34
CA LEU A 393 -21.12 28.67 -26.93
C LEU A 393 -21.60 27.22 -26.76
N LYS A 394 -22.45 26.74 -27.66
CA LYS A 394 -22.92 25.34 -27.68
C LYS A 394 -21.77 24.35 -27.88
N LYS A 395 -20.82 24.67 -28.76
CA LYS A 395 -19.66 23.80 -29.01
C LYS A 395 -18.70 23.77 -27.81
N LEU A 396 -18.57 24.87 -27.08
CA LEU A 396 -17.84 24.93 -25.81
C LEU A 396 -18.55 24.10 -24.71
N GLU A 397 -19.87 24.23 -24.59
CA GLU A 397 -20.70 23.45 -23.66
C GLU A 397 -20.62 21.94 -23.95
N GLU A 398 -20.63 21.52 -25.22
CA GLU A 398 -20.39 20.12 -25.62
C GLU A 398 -19.03 19.60 -25.13
N PHE A 399 -17.95 20.39 -25.24
CA PHE A 399 -16.65 20.01 -24.70
C PHE A 399 -16.60 20.05 -23.15
N GLN A 400 -17.27 20.97 -22.50
CA GLN A 400 -17.34 21.03 -21.03
C GLN A 400 -18.09 19.83 -20.44
N ASN A 401 -19.19 19.41 -21.07
CA ASN A 401 -19.91 18.19 -20.71
C ASN A 401 -19.05 16.92 -20.90
N GLU A 402 -18.29 16.83 -22.00
CA GLU A 402 -17.36 15.72 -22.23
C GLU A 402 -16.21 15.70 -21.21
N LEU A 403 -15.67 16.88 -20.86
CA LEU A 403 -14.67 17.01 -19.80
C LEU A 403 -15.23 16.53 -18.44
N GLN A 404 -16.45 16.92 -18.06
CA GLN A 404 -17.09 16.47 -16.83
C GLN A 404 -17.34 14.96 -16.83
N ARG A 405 -17.74 14.39 -17.98
CA ARG A 405 -17.91 12.94 -18.17
C ARG A 405 -16.60 12.19 -17.94
N LEU A 406 -15.49 12.66 -18.53
CA LEU A 406 -14.16 12.07 -18.38
C LEU A 406 -13.58 12.25 -16.96
N GLN A 407 -13.86 13.38 -16.29
CA GLN A 407 -13.51 13.57 -14.87
C GLN A 407 -14.26 12.58 -13.96
N SER A 408 -15.54 12.33 -14.24
CA SER A 408 -16.36 11.35 -13.51
C SER A 408 -15.83 9.92 -13.71
N GLU A 409 -15.61 9.52 -14.96
CA GLU A 409 -14.99 8.24 -15.34
C GLU A 409 -13.62 8.03 -14.65
N LYS A 410 -12.77 9.06 -14.62
CA LYS A 410 -11.49 9.04 -13.89
C LYS A 410 -11.69 8.81 -12.38
N SER A 411 -12.67 9.47 -11.76
CA SER A 411 -12.99 9.29 -10.34
C SER A 411 -13.46 7.86 -10.04
N ASP A 412 -14.37 7.33 -10.85
CA ASP A 412 -14.92 5.98 -10.68
C ASP A 412 -13.84 4.90 -10.87
N ARG A 413 -12.92 5.09 -11.84
CA ARG A 413 -11.73 4.23 -12.02
C ARG A 413 -10.80 4.27 -10.82
N LEU A 414 -10.51 5.46 -10.30
CA LEU A 414 -9.67 5.63 -9.11
C LEU A 414 -10.29 4.93 -7.89
N GLN A 415 -11.60 5.08 -7.68
CA GLN A 415 -12.30 4.45 -6.56
C GLN A 415 -12.42 2.92 -6.72
N ARG A 416 -12.69 2.42 -7.93
CA ARG A 416 -12.66 0.96 -8.22
C ARG A 416 -11.27 0.37 -7.96
N MET A 417 -10.20 1.04 -8.40
CA MET A 417 -8.83 0.60 -8.17
C MET A 417 -8.50 0.55 -6.67
N GLU A 418 -8.88 1.55 -5.88
CA GLU A 418 -8.62 1.57 -4.44
C GLU A 418 -9.46 0.51 -3.68
N ASN A 419 -10.69 0.26 -4.13
CA ASN A 419 -11.51 -0.86 -3.66
C ASN A 419 -10.86 -2.23 -3.95
N CYS A 420 -10.28 -2.41 -5.14
CA CYS A 420 -9.57 -3.64 -5.48
C CYS A 420 -8.23 -3.78 -4.71
N ILE A 421 -7.47 -2.69 -4.51
CA ILE A 421 -6.23 -2.68 -3.71
C ILE A 421 -6.52 -3.01 -2.23
N SER A 422 -7.53 -2.38 -1.63
CA SER A 422 -7.96 -2.69 -0.25
C SER A 422 -8.50 -4.13 -0.12
N THR A 423 -9.22 -4.63 -1.11
CA THR A 423 -9.65 -6.05 -1.18
C THR A 423 -8.43 -6.99 -1.26
N ILE A 424 -7.43 -6.68 -2.10
CA ILE A 424 -6.18 -7.45 -2.18
C ILE A 424 -5.44 -7.43 -0.84
N ARG A 425 -5.33 -6.28 -0.16
CA ARG A 425 -4.72 -6.15 1.17
C ARG A 425 -5.42 -7.06 2.19
N ASN A 426 -6.75 -7.02 2.25
CA ASN A 426 -7.55 -7.83 3.19
C ASN A 426 -7.45 -9.34 2.91
N LEU A 427 -7.54 -9.75 1.63
CA LEU A 427 -7.36 -11.16 1.25
C LEU A 427 -5.93 -11.65 1.54
N SER A 428 -4.91 -10.85 1.20
CA SER A 428 -3.50 -11.18 1.48
C SER A 428 -3.24 -11.33 2.98
N ALA A 429 -3.77 -10.41 3.80
CA ALA A 429 -3.68 -10.49 5.26
C ALA A 429 -4.37 -11.74 5.82
N THR A 430 -5.52 -12.16 5.26
CA THR A 430 -6.22 -13.40 5.64
C THR A 430 -5.40 -14.65 5.28
N LEU A 431 -4.83 -14.67 4.07
CA LEU A 431 -4.01 -15.75 3.50
C LEU A 431 -2.56 -15.81 4.04
N GLY A 432 -2.12 -14.80 4.79
CA GLY A 432 -0.73 -14.66 5.25
C GLY A 432 0.28 -14.35 4.15
N MET A 433 -0.14 -13.71 3.06
CA MET A 433 0.70 -13.35 1.91
C MET A 433 1.09 -11.88 1.95
N ASP A 434 2.24 -11.52 1.35
CA ASP A 434 2.63 -10.11 1.21
C ASP A 434 1.83 -9.42 0.10
N SER A 435 0.97 -8.48 0.50
CA SER A 435 0.22 -7.62 -0.43
C SER A 435 1.11 -6.72 -1.29
N SER A 436 2.30 -6.32 -0.82
CA SER A 436 3.23 -5.47 -1.58
C SER A 436 3.77 -6.19 -2.81
N SER A 437 4.25 -7.43 -2.64
CA SER A 437 4.68 -8.32 -3.73
C SER A 437 3.53 -8.65 -4.70
N ILE A 438 2.28 -8.77 -4.22
CA ILE A 438 1.13 -9.02 -5.09
C ILE A 438 0.79 -7.78 -5.92
N ILE A 439 0.68 -6.60 -5.30
CA ILE A 439 0.34 -5.35 -5.99
C ILE A 439 1.42 -4.95 -7.01
N THR A 440 2.70 -5.08 -6.65
CA THR A 440 3.82 -4.76 -7.57
C THR A 440 3.91 -5.70 -8.78
N LYS A 441 3.48 -6.97 -8.65
CA LYS A 441 3.34 -7.91 -9.79
C LYS A 441 2.23 -7.53 -10.77
N VAL A 442 1.19 -6.83 -10.30
CA VAL A 442 0.13 -6.29 -11.18
C VAL A 442 0.64 -5.06 -11.91
N HIS A 443 1.15 -4.05 -11.19
CA HIS A 443 1.91 -2.94 -11.75
C HIS A 443 2.70 -2.18 -10.66
N PRO A 444 3.96 -1.77 -10.90
CA PRO A 444 4.74 -1.05 -9.89
C PRO A 444 4.10 0.25 -9.38
N SER A 445 3.44 1.04 -10.24
CA SER A 445 2.83 2.33 -9.85
C SER A 445 1.55 2.22 -9.01
N LEU A 446 1.10 1.00 -8.69
CA LEU A 446 0.00 0.76 -7.76
C LEU A 446 0.49 0.65 -6.30
N ASN A 447 1.80 0.51 -6.08
CA ASN A 447 2.38 0.51 -4.75
C ASN A 447 2.68 1.95 -4.29
N GLU A 448 2.22 2.32 -3.10
CA GLU A 448 2.41 3.66 -2.51
C GLU A 448 3.89 4.05 -2.39
N LEU A 449 4.78 3.06 -2.22
CA LEU A 449 6.22 3.24 -2.16
C LEU A 449 6.89 3.61 -3.50
N SER A 450 6.15 3.59 -4.62
CA SER A 450 6.73 3.81 -5.95
C SER A 450 6.91 5.27 -6.35
N GLY A 451 6.14 6.19 -5.76
CA GLY A 451 6.12 7.62 -6.13
C GLY A 451 5.60 7.91 -7.56
N LEU A 452 5.17 6.90 -8.30
CA LEU A 452 4.65 7.02 -9.66
C LEU A 452 3.16 7.37 -9.67
N SER A 453 2.68 7.98 -10.75
CA SER A 453 1.25 8.16 -10.98
C SER A 453 0.54 6.80 -11.15
N LYS A 454 -0.57 6.60 -10.40
CA LYS A 454 -1.35 5.35 -10.45
C LYS A 454 -1.93 5.18 -11.86
N ASN A 455 -1.63 4.05 -12.52
CA ASN A 455 -2.11 3.78 -13.87
C ASN A 455 -3.55 3.22 -13.81
N ILE A 456 -4.50 3.91 -14.45
CA ILE A 456 -5.96 3.63 -14.38
C ILE A 456 -6.55 3.05 -15.68
N SER A 457 -5.70 2.50 -16.54
CA SER A 457 -6.11 1.87 -17.80
C SER A 457 -6.88 0.56 -17.59
N ASP A 458 -7.76 0.23 -18.54
CA ASP A 458 -8.62 -0.95 -18.47
C ASP A 458 -7.79 -2.24 -18.29
N GLY A 459 -6.69 -2.37 -19.03
CA GLY A 459 -5.77 -3.51 -18.93
C GLY A 459 -4.97 -3.61 -17.61
N ILE A 460 -5.05 -2.61 -16.72
CA ILE A 460 -4.57 -2.70 -15.33
C ILE A 460 -5.74 -3.00 -14.37
N LEU A 461 -6.92 -2.42 -14.59
CA LEU A 461 -8.13 -2.73 -13.83
C LEU A 461 -8.56 -4.20 -14.00
N GLU A 462 -8.48 -4.76 -15.20
CA GLU A 462 -8.74 -6.18 -15.46
C GLU A 462 -7.73 -7.11 -14.78
N LYS A 463 -6.45 -6.68 -14.68
CA LYS A 463 -5.41 -7.42 -13.95
C LYS A 463 -5.63 -7.36 -12.42
N LEU A 464 -6.11 -6.24 -11.90
CA LEU A 464 -6.54 -6.13 -10.50
C LEU A 464 -7.74 -7.04 -10.22
N ASP A 465 -8.80 -6.97 -11.02
CA ASP A 465 -10.02 -7.78 -10.85
C ASP A 465 -9.76 -9.28 -10.99
N SER A 466 -8.90 -9.70 -11.93
CA SER A 466 -8.49 -11.10 -12.06
C SER A 466 -7.58 -11.55 -10.91
N THR A 467 -6.74 -10.67 -10.36
CA THR A 467 -5.95 -10.94 -9.14
C THR A 467 -6.87 -11.09 -7.92
N VAL A 468 -7.89 -10.23 -7.77
CA VAL A 468 -8.91 -10.36 -6.71
C VAL A 468 -9.64 -11.70 -6.81
N LYS A 469 -10.13 -12.06 -8.00
CA LYS A 469 -10.80 -13.36 -8.24
C LYS A 469 -9.90 -14.55 -7.94
N SER A 470 -8.62 -14.47 -8.31
CA SER A 470 -7.61 -15.50 -8.00
C SER A 470 -7.42 -15.67 -6.48
N LEU A 471 -7.25 -14.57 -5.73
CA LEU A 471 -7.12 -14.60 -4.27
C LEU A 471 -8.41 -15.04 -3.56
N GLN A 472 -9.58 -14.75 -4.11
CA GLN A 472 -10.86 -15.28 -3.62
C GLN A 472 -10.97 -16.80 -3.81
N SER A 473 -10.56 -17.31 -4.98
CA SER A 473 -10.49 -18.74 -5.28
C SER A 473 -9.51 -19.47 -4.36
N GLU A 474 -8.33 -18.89 -4.13
CA GLU A 474 -7.33 -19.40 -3.17
C GLU A 474 -7.86 -19.39 -1.73
N LYS A 475 -8.55 -18.31 -1.30
CA LYS A 475 -9.21 -18.27 0.01
C LYS A 475 -10.20 -19.42 0.18
N GLN A 476 -11.07 -19.64 -0.81
CA GLN A 476 -12.07 -20.70 -0.74
C GLN A 476 -11.41 -22.08 -0.71
N THR A 477 -10.46 -22.34 -1.62
CA THR A 477 -9.72 -23.62 -1.70
C THR A 477 -9.01 -23.95 -0.37
N ARG A 478 -8.40 -22.96 0.28
CA ARG A 478 -7.79 -23.15 1.61
C ARG A 478 -8.80 -23.38 2.71
N PHE A 479 -9.91 -22.64 2.70
CA PHE A 479 -10.99 -22.82 3.67
C PHE A 479 -11.60 -24.23 3.57
N ASP A 480 -11.92 -24.69 2.36
CA ASP A 480 -12.52 -26.01 2.12
C ASP A 480 -11.61 -27.13 2.62
N LYS A 481 -10.31 -27.08 2.32
CA LYS A 481 -9.33 -28.04 2.85
C LYS A 481 -9.21 -27.94 4.38
N LEU A 482 -9.23 -26.75 4.96
CA LEU A 482 -9.10 -26.58 6.41
C LEU A 482 -10.37 -27.06 7.16
N GLN A 483 -11.57 -26.91 6.56
CA GLN A 483 -12.82 -27.48 7.05
C GLN A 483 -12.82 -29.01 7.00
N GLN A 484 -12.27 -29.61 5.93
CA GLN A 484 -12.06 -31.06 5.83
C GLN A 484 -11.11 -31.58 6.91
N LEU A 485 -9.98 -30.90 7.13
CA LEU A 485 -9.02 -31.24 8.20
C LEU A 485 -9.63 -31.07 9.60
N GLY A 486 -10.37 -29.98 9.85
CA GLY A 486 -11.08 -29.74 11.10
C GLY A 486 -12.12 -30.81 11.43
N LYS A 487 -12.80 -31.34 10.40
CA LYS A 487 -13.68 -32.50 10.56
C LYS A 487 -12.88 -33.76 10.88
N ALA A 488 -11.83 -34.09 10.11
CA ALA A 488 -11.01 -35.27 10.35
C ALA A 488 -10.38 -35.29 11.75
N LEU A 489 -9.89 -34.14 12.24
CA LEU A 489 -9.42 -33.98 13.62
C LEU A 489 -10.54 -34.25 14.64
N SER A 490 -11.74 -33.72 14.41
CA SER A 490 -12.89 -33.92 15.30
C SER A 490 -13.33 -35.39 15.37
N ASP A 491 -13.41 -36.05 14.21
CA ASP A 491 -13.76 -37.47 14.08
C ASP A 491 -12.69 -38.34 14.79
N LEU A 492 -11.39 -38.05 14.57
CA LEU A 492 -10.29 -38.78 15.22
C LEU A 492 -10.22 -38.55 16.74
N TRP A 493 -10.43 -37.33 17.24
CA TRP A 493 -10.48 -37.06 18.67
C TRP A 493 -11.70 -37.68 19.35
N SER A 494 -12.81 -37.85 18.63
CA SER A 494 -13.98 -38.57 19.13
C SER A 494 -13.79 -40.09 19.12
N LEU A 495 -12.96 -40.62 18.22
CA LEU A 495 -12.64 -42.06 18.16
C LEU A 495 -11.55 -42.47 19.17
N MET A 496 -10.64 -41.55 19.50
CA MET A 496 -9.45 -41.81 20.34
C MET A 496 -9.58 -41.28 21.78
N ASP A 497 -10.76 -40.79 22.19
CA ASP A 497 -11.05 -40.16 23.50
C ASP A 497 -9.98 -39.14 23.95
N THR A 498 -9.42 -38.40 22.99
CA THR A 498 -8.26 -37.51 23.23
C THR A 498 -8.59 -36.45 24.29
N PRO A 499 -7.77 -36.22 25.33
CA PRO A 499 -8.11 -35.29 26.40
C PRO A 499 -8.10 -33.83 25.91
N TYR A 500 -8.93 -32.97 26.53
CA TYR A 500 -9.14 -31.59 26.08
C TYR A 500 -7.85 -30.74 25.94
N LYS A 501 -6.83 -31.00 26.78
CA LYS A 501 -5.54 -30.31 26.71
C LYS A 501 -4.89 -30.44 25.34
N ASP A 502 -4.96 -31.62 24.76
CA ASP A 502 -4.29 -31.97 23.50
C ASP A 502 -5.14 -31.50 22.30
N ARG A 503 -6.48 -31.35 22.50
CA ARG A 503 -7.37 -30.72 21.50
C ARG A 503 -7.22 -29.20 21.44
N HIS A 504 -6.80 -28.56 22.54
CA HIS A 504 -6.85 -27.09 22.69
C HIS A 504 -6.09 -26.34 21.59
N GLU A 505 -4.92 -26.83 21.18
CA GLU A 505 -4.07 -26.16 20.18
C GLU A 505 -4.76 -26.08 18.81
N PHE A 506 -5.48 -27.12 18.40
CA PHE A 506 -6.19 -27.21 17.13
C PHE A 506 -7.71 -26.98 17.22
N LEU A 507 -8.25 -26.66 18.40
CA LEU A 507 -9.68 -26.40 18.60
C LEU A 507 -10.18 -25.26 17.69
N HIS A 508 -9.31 -24.30 17.38
CA HIS A 508 -9.58 -23.23 16.43
C HIS A 508 -9.80 -23.75 14.99
N VAL A 509 -9.18 -24.87 14.59
CA VAL A 509 -9.37 -25.51 13.28
C VAL A 509 -10.69 -26.30 13.25
N ALA A 510 -10.98 -27.07 14.31
CA ALA A 510 -12.23 -27.83 14.41
C ALA A 510 -13.48 -26.93 14.43
N ASN A 511 -13.41 -25.77 15.10
CA ASN A 511 -14.52 -24.81 15.13
C ASN A 511 -14.85 -24.22 13.75
N LEU A 512 -13.87 -24.12 12.82
CA LEU A 512 -14.11 -23.64 11.45
C LEU A 512 -15.05 -24.56 10.67
N SER A 513 -15.17 -25.83 11.04
CA SER A 513 -16.09 -26.76 10.38
C SER A 513 -17.57 -26.36 10.51
N SER A 514 -17.92 -25.45 11.43
CA SER A 514 -19.26 -24.87 11.61
C SER A 514 -19.42 -23.42 11.12
N MET A 515 -18.38 -22.80 10.54
CA MET A 515 -18.40 -21.40 10.10
C MET A 515 -18.59 -21.26 8.58
N ALA A 516 -19.03 -20.09 8.13
CA ALA A 516 -19.07 -19.76 6.70
C ALA A 516 -17.79 -19.03 6.25
N SER A 517 -17.29 -19.35 5.04
CA SER A 517 -16.12 -18.69 4.42
C SER A 517 -16.22 -17.16 4.39
N ALA A 518 -17.43 -16.61 4.26
CA ALA A 518 -17.70 -15.16 4.28
C ALA A 518 -17.38 -14.49 5.63
N GLU A 519 -17.56 -15.18 6.75
CA GLU A 519 -17.39 -14.63 8.11
C GLU A 519 -15.90 -14.49 8.49
N ILE A 520 -15.02 -15.21 7.79
CA ILE A 520 -13.59 -15.25 8.07
C ILE A 520 -12.90 -14.04 7.43
N SER A 521 -12.86 -12.94 8.18
CA SER A 521 -12.09 -11.72 7.88
C SER A 521 -10.93 -11.46 8.85
N THR A 522 -10.69 -12.37 9.80
CA THR A 522 -9.58 -12.30 10.75
C THR A 522 -8.23 -12.48 10.04
N PRO A 523 -7.26 -11.55 10.20
CA PRO A 523 -5.93 -11.72 9.62
C PRO A 523 -5.25 -13.02 10.07
N ARG A 524 -4.48 -13.63 9.16
CA ARG A 524 -3.71 -14.87 9.35
C ARG A 524 -4.53 -16.13 9.71
N SER A 525 -5.83 -16.19 9.46
CA SER A 525 -6.62 -17.41 9.71
C SER A 525 -6.44 -18.52 8.67
N LEU A 526 -6.01 -18.21 7.45
CA LEU A 526 -5.88 -19.16 6.33
C LEU A 526 -4.43 -19.20 5.80
N THR A 527 -3.47 -19.24 6.73
CA THR A 527 -2.05 -19.39 6.41
C THR A 527 -1.72 -20.82 5.98
N LEU A 528 -0.75 -20.98 5.08
CA LEU A 528 -0.26 -22.29 4.64
C LEU A 528 0.33 -23.11 5.81
N ASP A 529 0.97 -22.43 6.76
CA ASP A 529 1.56 -23.02 7.97
C ASP A 529 0.50 -23.71 8.85
N MET A 530 -0.60 -23.04 9.17
CA MET A 530 -1.72 -23.65 9.93
C MET A 530 -2.32 -24.86 9.20
N MET A 531 -2.43 -24.80 7.87
CA MET A 531 -2.90 -25.94 7.07
C MET A 531 -1.92 -27.11 7.11
N GLN A 532 -0.60 -26.85 7.06
CA GLN A 532 0.43 -27.88 7.16
C GLN A 532 0.50 -28.49 8.56
N GLN A 533 0.32 -27.70 9.61
CA GLN A 533 0.25 -28.18 11.00
C GLN A 533 -0.97 -29.08 11.21
N ALA A 534 -2.16 -28.67 10.75
CA ALA A 534 -3.37 -29.50 10.83
C ALA A 534 -3.28 -30.79 9.98
N ASP A 535 -2.75 -30.71 8.77
CA ASP A 535 -2.50 -31.85 7.87
C ASP A 535 -1.49 -32.87 8.48
N THR A 536 -0.48 -32.35 9.19
CA THR A 536 0.50 -33.16 9.93
C THR A 536 -0.11 -33.80 11.18
N GLU A 537 -0.95 -33.07 11.92
CA GLU A 537 -1.61 -33.58 13.13
C GLU A 537 -2.64 -34.67 12.81
N VAL A 538 -3.44 -34.52 11.75
CA VAL A 538 -4.32 -35.60 11.24
C VAL A 538 -3.50 -36.86 10.97
N LYS A 539 -2.41 -36.75 10.20
CA LYS A 539 -1.51 -37.89 9.88
C LYS A 539 -0.89 -38.51 11.13
N ARG A 540 -0.52 -37.70 12.13
CA ARG A 540 0.02 -38.18 13.41
C ARG A 540 -1.03 -38.93 14.22
N LEU A 541 -2.28 -38.47 14.21
CA LEU A 541 -3.40 -39.12 14.88
C LEU A 541 -3.83 -40.41 14.16
N ASP A 542 -3.83 -40.45 12.83
CA ASP A 542 -4.06 -41.68 12.05
C ASP A 542 -2.96 -42.73 12.31
N GLN A 543 -1.68 -42.32 12.34
CA GLN A 543 -0.58 -43.21 12.72
C GLN A 543 -0.71 -43.72 14.17
N LEU A 544 -1.14 -42.86 15.10
CA LEU A 544 -1.39 -43.25 16.49
C LEU A 544 -2.58 -44.21 16.62
N LYS A 545 -3.66 -43.99 15.86
CA LYS A 545 -4.82 -44.89 15.74
C LYS A 545 -4.39 -46.26 15.22
N ALA A 546 -3.64 -46.32 14.12
CA ALA A 546 -3.13 -47.58 13.56
C ALA A 546 -2.18 -48.30 14.54
N SER A 547 -1.29 -47.56 15.19
CA SER A 547 -0.40 -48.11 16.23
C SER A 547 -1.17 -48.69 17.43
N LYS A 548 -2.21 -47.99 17.91
CA LYS A 548 -3.07 -48.46 18.99
C LYS A 548 -3.96 -49.64 18.58
N MET A 549 -4.41 -49.68 17.33
CA MET A 549 -5.13 -50.83 16.79
C MET A 549 -4.26 -52.08 16.77
N LYS A 550 -2.99 -51.98 16.32
CA LYS A 550 -2.02 -53.09 16.42
C LYS A 550 -1.78 -53.51 17.87
N GLU A 551 -1.63 -52.57 18.81
CA GLU A 551 -1.47 -52.88 20.24
C GLU A 551 -2.69 -53.66 20.80
N PHE A 552 -3.90 -53.29 20.41
CA PHE A 552 -5.13 -53.98 20.81
C PHE A 552 -5.23 -55.38 20.16
N PHE A 553 -4.94 -55.48 18.86
CA PHE A 553 -4.88 -56.75 18.13
C PHE A 553 -3.89 -57.72 18.77
N PHE A 554 -2.66 -57.30 19.08
CA PHE A 554 -1.68 -58.15 19.76
C PHE A 554 -2.14 -58.59 21.16
N LYS A 555 -2.84 -57.73 21.92
CA LYS A 555 -3.42 -58.11 23.23
C LYS A 555 -4.50 -59.18 23.07
N LYS A 556 -5.41 -59.00 22.12
CA LYS A 556 -6.46 -59.97 21.78
C LYS A 556 -5.90 -61.30 21.26
N GLN A 557 -4.82 -61.24 20.48
CA GLN A 557 -4.10 -62.42 20.03
C GLN A 557 -3.40 -63.17 21.18
N ILE A 558 -2.75 -62.46 22.11
CA ILE A 558 -2.15 -63.08 23.31
C ILE A 558 -3.21 -63.69 24.24
N GLU A 559 -4.38 -63.04 24.36
CA GLU A 559 -5.57 -63.58 25.04
C GLU A 559 -6.03 -64.90 24.41
N LEU A 560 -6.21 -64.94 23.08
CA LEU A 560 -6.52 -66.16 22.32
C LEU A 560 -5.48 -67.27 22.51
N GLU A 561 -4.19 -66.95 22.38
CA GLU A 561 -3.11 -67.94 22.58
C GLU A 561 -3.08 -68.51 24.00
N ASP A 562 -3.34 -67.69 25.02
CA ASP A 562 -3.35 -68.11 26.42
C ASP A 562 -4.57 -68.99 26.75
N ILE A 563 -5.74 -68.68 26.16
CA ILE A 563 -6.92 -69.55 26.21
C ILE A 563 -6.62 -70.90 25.54
N CYS A 564 -5.98 -70.92 24.36
CA CYS A 564 -5.55 -72.15 23.70
C CYS A 564 -4.56 -72.95 24.55
N ARG A 565 -3.48 -72.31 25.05
CA ARG A 565 -2.44 -72.97 25.87
C ARG A 565 -3.02 -73.59 27.15
N ARG A 566 -3.84 -72.86 27.91
CA ARG A 566 -4.48 -73.35 29.15
C ARG A 566 -5.47 -74.50 28.92
N SER A 567 -5.92 -74.68 27.68
CA SER A 567 -6.96 -75.64 27.30
C SER A 567 -6.42 -76.77 26.39
N HIS A 568 -5.10 -76.79 26.17
CA HIS A 568 -4.37 -77.73 25.30
C HIS A 568 -5.01 -77.83 23.89
N MET A 569 -5.32 -76.66 23.32
CA MET A 569 -5.88 -76.50 21.98
C MET A 569 -4.79 -76.07 21.00
N GLU A 570 -4.97 -76.39 19.71
CA GLU A 570 -4.07 -75.93 18.65
C GLU A 570 -4.00 -74.40 18.62
N ILE A 571 -2.79 -73.85 18.52
CA ILE A 571 -2.54 -72.41 18.48
C ILE A 571 -2.51 -71.96 17.00
N PRO A 572 -3.26 -70.91 16.59
CA PRO A 572 -3.24 -70.40 15.22
C PRO A 572 -1.81 -70.12 14.70
N SER A 573 -1.55 -70.39 13.42
CA SER A 573 -0.16 -70.43 12.94
C SER A 573 0.45 -69.04 12.82
N ARG A 574 1.75 -68.93 13.13
CA ARG A 574 2.49 -67.66 13.03
C ARG A 574 2.42 -67.00 11.64
N SER A 575 2.29 -67.81 10.58
CA SER A 575 2.15 -67.30 9.20
C SER A 575 0.81 -66.59 8.96
N GLU A 576 -0.26 -66.95 9.66
CA GLU A 576 -1.55 -66.27 9.59
C GLU A 576 -1.50 -64.93 10.32
N MET A 577 -0.77 -64.86 11.44
CA MET A 577 -0.51 -63.61 12.17
C MET A 577 0.21 -62.58 11.28
N GLU A 578 1.28 -62.99 10.60
CA GLU A 578 2.12 -62.10 9.77
C GLU A 578 1.36 -61.61 8.51
N LYS A 579 0.40 -62.39 7.98
CA LYS A 579 -0.53 -61.96 6.92
C LYS A 579 -1.50 -60.88 7.41
N ILE A 580 -2.08 -61.03 8.60
CA ILE A 580 -3.01 -60.04 9.15
C ILE A 580 -2.28 -58.73 9.50
N ILE A 581 -1.09 -58.81 10.10
CA ILE A 581 -0.29 -57.63 10.43
C ILE A 581 0.07 -56.83 9.17
N SER A 582 0.45 -57.51 8.08
CA SER A 582 0.75 -56.84 6.80
C SER A 582 -0.49 -56.22 6.12
N GLN A 583 -1.69 -56.74 6.35
CA GLN A 583 -2.95 -56.10 5.91
C GLN A 583 -3.31 -54.86 6.75
N ILE A 584 -2.99 -54.84 8.05
CA ILE A 584 -3.12 -53.64 8.89
C ILE A 584 -2.11 -52.56 8.45
N ASP A 585 -0.93 -52.96 7.95
CA ASP A 585 0.05 -52.04 7.36
C ASP A 585 -0.26 -51.57 5.93
N SER A 586 -1.00 -52.34 5.11
CA SER A 586 -1.43 -51.87 3.78
C SER A 586 -2.62 -50.91 3.84
N GLY A 587 -3.42 -50.96 4.91
CA GLY A 587 -4.58 -50.08 5.12
C GLY A 587 -5.80 -50.44 4.27
N GLU A 588 -5.83 -51.62 3.63
CA GLU A 588 -6.88 -52.04 2.70
C GLU A 588 -8.12 -52.68 3.39
N ILE A 589 -8.07 -52.91 4.70
CA ILE A 589 -9.14 -53.59 5.46
C ILE A 589 -9.61 -52.72 6.64
N ASP A 590 -10.93 -52.60 6.83
CA ASP A 590 -11.49 -51.93 8.00
C ASP A 590 -11.06 -52.66 9.29
N HIS A 591 -10.48 -51.89 10.19
CA HIS A 591 -9.99 -52.37 11.48
C HIS A 591 -11.13 -52.88 12.39
N ALA A 592 -12.36 -52.41 12.19
CA ALA A 592 -13.54 -52.88 12.94
C ALA A 592 -13.90 -54.34 12.59
N ASP A 593 -13.92 -54.69 11.30
CA ASP A 593 -14.19 -56.05 10.83
C ASP A 593 -13.08 -57.01 11.26
N LEU A 594 -11.82 -56.56 11.13
CA LEU A 594 -10.65 -57.33 11.53
C LEU A 594 -10.63 -57.64 13.04
N LEU A 595 -11.03 -56.67 13.87
CA LEU A 595 -11.12 -56.88 15.31
C LEU A 595 -12.30 -57.79 15.68
N THR A 596 -13.46 -57.60 15.07
CA THR A 596 -14.65 -58.45 15.25
C THR A 596 -14.33 -59.92 14.95
N SER A 597 -13.59 -60.18 13.87
CA SER A 597 -13.12 -61.52 13.50
C SER A 597 -12.23 -62.18 14.57
N VAL A 598 -11.42 -61.41 15.29
CA VAL A 598 -10.59 -61.93 16.41
C VAL A 598 -11.41 -62.13 17.68
N ASP A 599 -12.31 -61.21 18.02
CA ASP A 599 -13.20 -61.39 19.18
C ASP A 599 -14.18 -62.57 18.99
N GLU A 600 -14.59 -62.87 17.76
CA GLU A 600 -15.27 -64.13 17.44
C GLU A 600 -14.36 -65.37 17.62
N GLN A 601 -13.07 -65.29 17.22
CA GLN A 601 -12.12 -66.40 17.41
C GLN A 601 -11.89 -66.68 18.90
N ILE A 602 -11.76 -65.63 19.72
CA ILE A 602 -11.70 -65.72 21.18
C ILE A 602 -12.98 -66.36 21.72
N SER A 603 -14.16 -65.86 21.31
CA SER A 603 -15.45 -66.42 21.74
C SER A 603 -15.58 -67.92 21.43
N ARG A 604 -15.15 -68.35 20.24
CA ARG A 604 -15.11 -69.78 19.84
C ARG A 604 -14.12 -70.59 20.68
N ALA A 605 -12.95 -70.03 20.98
CA ALA A 605 -11.94 -70.66 21.83
C ALA A 605 -12.38 -70.77 23.30
N GLU A 606 -13.04 -69.75 23.85
CA GLU A 606 -13.62 -69.79 25.20
C GLU A 606 -14.74 -70.84 25.31
N GLU A 607 -15.55 -71.03 24.27
CA GLU A 607 -16.56 -72.09 24.24
C GLU A 607 -15.93 -73.49 24.20
N GLU A 608 -14.93 -73.72 23.33
CA GLU A 608 -14.25 -75.03 23.27
C GLU A 608 -13.52 -75.31 24.59
N ALA A 609 -12.78 -74.33 25.14
CA ALA A 609 -12.13 -74.41 26.45
C ALA A 609 -13.12 -74.75 27.58
N SER A 610 -14.28 -74.08 27.60
CA SER A 610 -15.35 -74.34 28.58
C SER A 610 -15.92 -75.75 28.45
N SER A 611 -16.05 -76.28 27.22
CA SER A 611 -16.48 -77.66 26.99
C SER A 611 -15.43 -78.70 27.44
N ARG A 612 -14.14 -78.43 27.18
CA ARG A 612 -13.02 -79.30 27.57
C ARG A 612 -12.81 -79.37 29.08
N LYS A 613 -13.14 -78.29 29.81
CA LYS A 613 -12.87 -78.12 31.25
C LYS A 613 -13.21 -79.34 32.12
N VAL A 614 -14.36 -79.98 31.91
CA VAL A 614 -14.80 -81.13 32.74
C VAL A 614 -13.94 -82.39 32.50
N ILE A 615 -13.31 -82.50 31.33
CA ILE A 615 -12.33 -83.55 31.01
C ILE A 615 -10.96 -83.14 31.57
N MET A 616 -10.53 -81.89 31.37
CA MET A 616 -9.25 -81.38 31.90
C MET A 616 -9.16 -81.51 33.43
N GLU A 617 -10.21 -81.11 34.15
CA GLU A 617 -10.33 -81.29 35.61
C GLU A 617 -10.26 -82.78 36.04
N LYS A 618 -10.42 -83.74 35.14
CA LYS A 618 -10.27 -85.18 35.41
C LYS A 618 -8.89 -85.68 34.99
N VAL A 619 -8.31 -85.16 33.91
CA VAL A 619 -6.93 -85.42 33.49
C VAL A 619 -5.95 -84.95 34.57
N GLU A 620 -6.11 -83.74 35.11
CA GLU A 620 -5.33 -83.26 36.27
C GLU A 620 -5.40 -84.22 37.46
N LYS A 621 -6.62 -84.69 37.80
CA LYS A 621 -6.86 -85.61 38.93
C LYS A 621 -6.34 -87.03 38.65
N TRP A 622 -6.14 -87.40 37.39
CA TRP A 622 -5.51 -88.64 36.97
C TRP A 622 -3.99 -88.54 37.05
N ILE A 623 -3.40 -87.47 36.51
CA ILE A 623 -1.95 -87.18 36.60
C ILE A 623 -1.50 -87.14 38.07
N LEU A 624 -2.20 -86.38 38.93
CA LEU A 624 -1.90 -86.32 40.37
C LEU A 624 -2.06 -87.68 41.09
N ALA A 625 -2.86 -88.60 40.55
CA ALA A 625 -2.98 -89.96 41.08
C ALA A 625 -1.87 -90.88 40.56
N CYS A 626 -1.40 -90.69 39.33
CA CYS A 626 -0.21 -91.35 38.79
C CYS A 626 1.08 -90.89 39.49
N ASP A 627 1.20 -89.60 39.83
CA ASP A 627 2.32 -89.08 40.65
C ASP A 627 2.35 -89.74 42.04
N GLU A 628 1.18 -89.90 42.67
CA GLU A 628 1.04 -90.61 43.95
C GLU A 628 1.20 -92.14 43.79
N GLU A 629 0.98 -92.71 42.59
CA GLU A 629 1.33 -94.10 42.25
C GLU A 629 2.85 -94.28 42.17
N LEU A 630 3.55 -93.43 41.43
CA LEU A 630 5.01 -93.44 41.30
C LEU A 630 5.67 -93.28 42.67
N TRP A 631 5.23 -92.28 43.46
CA TRP A 631 5.71 -92.08 44.84
C TRP A 631 5.43 -93.30 45.74
N LEU A 632 4.30 -94.00 45.54
CA LEU A 632 3.98 -95.22 46.28
C LEU A 632 4.84 -96.41 45.84
N GLU A 633 5.18 -96.54 44.55
CA GLU A 633 6.08 -97.57 44.05
C GLU A 633 7.51 -97.33 44.57
N GLU A 634 8.04 -96.09 44.53
CA GLU A 634 9.31 -95.70 45.19
C GLU A 634 9.30 -96.00 46.70
N TYR A 635 8.27 -95.56 47.42
CA TYR A 635 8.16 -95.84 48.85
C TYR A 635 7.92 -97.34 49.14
N SER A 636 7.60 -98.17 48.13
CA SER A 636 7.50 -99.63 48.28
C SER A 636 8.81 -100.39 48.10
N THR A 637 9.80 -99.78 47.43
CA THR A 637 11.14 -100.35 47.21
C THR A 637 12.18 -99.89 48.25
N ASP A 638 11.92 -98.80 48.98
CA ASP A 638 12.77 -98.36 50.12
C ASP A 638 12.83 -99.40 51.26
N GLU A 639 14.01 -100.01 51.47
CA GLU A 639 14.26 -100.95 52.57
C GLU A 639 14.19 -100.27 53.96
N ASN A 640 14.45 -98.95 54.06
CA ASN A 640 14.43 -98.20 55.32
C ASN A 640 13.02 -97.74 55.73
N ARG A 641 11.99 -98.12 54.98
CA ARG A 641 10.57 -97.78 55.14
C ARG A 641 10.02 -97.91 56.57
N TYR A 642 10.51 -98.87 57.35
CA TYR A 642 10.07 -99.18 58.71
C TYR A 642 11.05 -98.72 59.80
N SER A 643 12.08 -97.95 59.46
CA SER A 643 12.98 -97.31 60.44
C SER A 643 12.19 -96.43 61.42
N VAL A 644 12.62 -96.39 62.68
CA VAL A 644 11.96 -95.61 63.75
C VAL A 644 12.34 -94.12 63.67
N SER A 645 12.13 -93.55 62.48
CA SER A 645 12.40 -92.14 62.15
C SER A 645 11.21 -91.24 62.52
N ARG A 646 11.47 -89.95 62.77
CA ARG A 646 10.49 -88.95 63.26
C ARG A 646 9.51 -88.48 62.15
N GLY A 647 8.89 -89.44 61.46
CA GLY A 647 8.01 -89.23 60.32
C GLY A 647 7.34 -90.51 59.81
N ALA A 648 7.84 -91.71 60.14
CA ALA A 648 7.39 -92.99 59.58
C ALA A 648 5.86 -93.20 59.63
N HIS A 649 5.18 -92.84 60.73
CA HIS A 649 3.71 -92.93 60.83
C HIS A 649 2.98 -92.00 59.84
N LYS A 650 3.54 -90.83 59.50
CA LYS A 650 2.95 -89.94 58.50
C LYS A 650 3.12 -90.52 57.09
N ASN A 651 4.31 -91.06 56.78
CA ASN A 651 4.57 -91.67 55.47
C ASN A 651 3.77 -92.97 55.28
N LEU A 652 3.60 -93.78 56.33
CA LEU A 652 2.72 -94.94 56.32
C LEU A 652 1.26 -94.53 56.06
N LYS A 653 0.76 -93.50 56.75
CA LYS A 653 -0.60 -92.97 56.52
C LYS A 653 -0.76 -92.40 55.10
N ARG A 654 0.23 -91.66 54.58
CA ARG A 654 0.23 -91.21 53.18
C ARG A 654 0.16 -92.41 52.24
N ALA A 655 0.97 -93.46 52.46
CA ALA A 655 0.95 -94.65 51.63
C ALA A 655 -0.35 -95.48 51.70
N GLU A 656 -1.07 -95.45 52.82
CA GLU A 656 -2.43 -95.99 52.89
C GLU A 656 -3.42 -95.14 52.08
N GLN A 657 -3.31 -93.82 52.14
CA GLN A 657 -4.13 -92.89 51.34
C GLN A 657 -3.80 -92.99 49.83
N ALA A 658 -2.52 -93.13 49.48
CA ALA A 658 -2.01 -93.40 48.15
C ALA A 658 -2.59 -94.71 47.60
N ARG A 659 -2.51 -95.82 48.34
CA ARG A 659 -3.14 -97.10 47.95
C ARG A 659 -4.64 -96.96 47.68
N LEU A 660 -5.35 -96.16 48.49
CA LEU A 660 -6.77 -95.86 48.29
C LEU A 660 -7.07 -94.89 47.13
N MET A 661 -6.04 -94.24 46.57
CA MET A 661 -6.10 -93.40 45.37
C MET A 661 -5.73 -94.22 44.12
N VAL A 662 -4.61 -94.96 44.15
CA VAL A 662 -4.15 -95.88 43.10
C VAL A 662 -5.21 -96.93 42.76
N ASN A 663 -5.85 -97.54 43.77
CA ASN A 663 -6.96 -98.48 43.57
C ASN A 663 -8.19 -97.87 42.86
N LYS A 664 -8.26 -96.54 42.68
CA LYS A 664 -9.32 -95.84 41.94
C LYS A 664 -8.88 -95.35 40.56
N ILE A 665 -7.59 -95.41 40.23
CA ILE A 665 -7.09 -94.95 38.92
C ILE A 665 -7.77 -95.68 37.76
N PRO A 666 -7.95 -97.01 37.75
CA PRO A 666 -8.62 -97.70 36.65
C PRO A 666 -10.05 -97.17 36.39
N ALA A 667 -10.82 -96.92 37.45
CA ALA A 667 -12.16 -96.36 37.35
C ALA A 667 -12.18 -94.87 36.94
N LEU A 668 -11.11 -94.13 37.20
CA LEU A 668 -10.93 -92.76 36.71
C LEU A 668 -10.53 -92.74 35.23
N VAL A 669 -9.69 -93.68 34.78
CA VAL A 669 -9.28 -93.87 33.38
C VAL A 669 -10.45 -94.34 32.52
N ASP A 670 -11.20 -95.36 32.94
CA ASP A 670 -12.41 -95.81 32.23
C ASP A 670 -13.45 -94.67 32.11
N LEU A 671 -13.61 -93.85 33.16
CA LEU A 671 -14.48 -92.68 33.15
C LEU A 671 -13.95 -91.55 32.25
N LEU A 672 -12.63 -91.35 32.16
CA LEU A 672 -12.00 -90.42 31.23
C LEU A 672 -12.21 -90.88 29.78
N ILE A 673 -11.91 -92.15 29.47
CA ILE A 673 -12.10 -92.73 28.13
C ILE A 673 -13.56 -92.59 27.68
N SER A 674 -14.53 -92.88 28.56
CA SER A 674 -15.95 -92.64 28.26
C SER A 674 -16.22 -91.17 27.95
N LYS A 675 -15.83 -90.24 28.84
CA LYS A 675 -16.18 -88.83 28.69
C LYS A 675 -15.47 -88.13 27.52
N THR A 676 -14.27 -88.56 27.19
CA THR A 676 -13.56 -88.04 26.02
C THR A 676 -14.19 -88.61 24.74
N LYS A 677 -14.61 -89.88 24.70
CA LYS A 677 -15.40 -90.41 23.56
C LYS A 677 -16.74 -89.69 23.40
N ASP A 678 -17.48 -89.47 24.50
CA ASP A 678 -18.73 -88.70 24.49
C ASP A 678 -18.52 -87.30 23.86
N TRP A 679 -17.42 -86.61 24.21
CA TRP A 679 -17.09 -85.28 23.71
C TRP A 679 -16.61 -85.27 22.24
N GLU A 680 -15.77 -86.23 21.85
CA GLU A 680 -15.34 -86.37 20.44
C GLU A 680 -16.53 -86.70 19.53
N ASP A 681 -17.49 -87.52 19.99
CA ASP A 681 -18.72 -87.80 19.27
C ASP A 681 -19.72 -86.63 19.26
N GLU A 682 -19.78 -85.79 20.30
CA GLU A 682 -20.58 -84.56 20.30
C GLU A 682 -20.00 -83.52 19.33
N ARG A 683 -18.69 -83.26 19.43
CA ARG A 683 -18.01 -82.15 18.74
C ARG A 683 -17.46 -82.53 17.35
N LYS A 684 -17.43 -83.82 17.00
CA LYS A 684 -16.82 -84.37 15.77
C LYS A 684 -15.39 -83.87 15.52
N LYS A 685 -14.63 -83.73 16.61
CA LYS A 685 -13.25 -83.25 16.67
C LYS A 685 -12.49 -84.12 17.68
N VAL A 686 -11.24 -84.48 17.40
CA VAL A 686 -10.38 -85.26 18.30
C VAL A 686 -10.00 -84.42 19.53
N PHE A 687 -9.99 -85.02 20.71
CA PHE A 687 -9.53 -84.37 21.94
C PHE A 687 -8.00 -84.44 22.01
N LEU A 688 -7.38 -83.32 21.67
CA LEU A 688 -5.93 -83.13 21.71
C LEU A 688 -5.45 -82.68 23.10
N TYR A 689 -4.28 -83.18 23.51
CA TYR A 689 -3.60 -82.83 24.77
C TYR A 689 -2.08 -82.68 24.55
N ASP A 690 -1.47 -81.68 25.20
CA ASP A 690 -0.01 -81.43 25.17
C ASP A 690 0.73 -82.11 26.33
N GLU A 691 1.69 -83.00 26.02
CA GLU A 691 2.56 -83.64 27.00
C GLU A 691 3.65 -82.71 27.54
N LEU A 692 3.28 -81.83 28.49
CA LEU A 692 4.22 -81.05 29.30
C LEU A 692 3.92 -81.17 30.81
N CYS A 693 3.90 -82.41 31.31
CA CYS A 693 3.96 -82.72 32.75
C CYS A 693 5.08 -83.74 33.02
N ASN A 694 5.78 -83.58 34.15
CA ASN A 694 7.05 -84.26 34.41
C ASN A 694 6.87 -85.71 34.88
N VAL A 695 6.73 -86.65 33.94
CA VAL A 695 7.02 -88.07 34.25
C VAL A 695 8.53 -88.23 34.37
N SER A 696 9.00 -88.68 35.53
CA SER A 696 10.43 -88.87 35.81
C SER A 696 11.09 -89.92 34.92
N GLU A 697 12.40 -89.78 34.66
CA GLU A 697 13.18 -90.62 33.76
C GLU A 697 13.19 -92.12 34.13
N TYR A 698 12.20 -92.90 33.66
CA TYR A 698 12.35 -94.34 33.35
C TYR A 698 11.16 -94.88 32.53
N THR A 699 11.11 -94.56 31.23
CA THR A 699 10.75 -95.48 30.10
C THR A 699 10.64 -94.67 28.81
N ILE A 700 11.65 -94.80 27.95
CA ILE A 700 11.60 -94.52 26.51
C ILE A 700 11.23 -95.90 25.90
N VAL A 701 10.35 -96.07 24.91
CA VAL A 701 10.49 -95.60 23.53
C VAL A 701 9.15 -95.34 22.82
N LEU A 702 8.92 -94.10 22.41
CA LEU A 702 8.67 -93.75 21.01
C LEU A 702 9.03 -92.28 20.76
N GLU A 703 9.23 -91.91 19.50
CA GLU A 703 9.90 -90.67 19.12
C GLU A 703 8.91 -89.56 18.74
N LEU A 704 8.92 -88.42 19.45
CA LEU A 704 8.91 -87.07 18.85
C LEU A 704 9.02 -85.98 19.93
N LYS A 705 10.26 -85.58 20.26
CA LYS A 705 10.57 -84.55 21.27
C LYS A 705 10.37 -83.13 20.73
N LEU A 706 9.16 -82.85 20.22
CA LEU A 706 8.86 -81.68 19.37
C LEU A 706 7.42 -81.13 19.54
N GLY A 707 6.93 -81.04 20.79
CA GLY A 707 5.73 -80.24 21.13
C GLY A 707 4.47 -80.60 20.33
N LEU A 708 4.21 -81.89 20.17
CA LEU A 708 3.10 -82.42 19.37
C LEU A 708 1.90 -82.75 20.27
N GLN A 709 0.73 -82.29 19.85
CA GLN A 709 -0.53 -82.62 20.50
C GLN A 709 -0.93 -84.06 20.19
N VAL A 710 -1.16 -84.86 21.24
CA VAL A 710 -1.50 -86.29 21.15
C VAL A 710 -3.00 -86.47 21.43
N PRO A 711 -3.71 -87.37 20.74
CA PRO A 711 -5.08 -87.74 21.09
C PRO A 711 -5.16 -88.33 22.51
N LEU A 712 -5.92 -87.68 23.39
CA LEU A 712 -6.06 -88.07 24.81
C LEU A 712 -6.56 -89.52 24.97
N LEU A 713 -7.40 -90.00 24.05
CA LEU A 713 -7.87 -91.40 24.06
C LEU A 713 -6.75 -92.41 23.83
N ALA A 714 -5.77 -92.12 22.96
CA ALA A 714 -4.66 -93.04 22.70
C ALA A 714 -3.80 -93.20 23.96
N MET A 715 -3.38 -92.08 24.57
CA MET A 715 -2.60 -92.06 25.82
C MET A 715 -3.31 -92.81 26.96
N LEU A 716 -4.63 -92.64 27.10
CA LEU A 716 -5.41 -93.34 28.13
C LEU A 716 -5.56 -94.85 27.86
N GLU A 717 -5.71 -95.27 26.61
CA GLU A 717 -5.78 -96.69 26.23
C GLU A 717 -4.40 -97.37 26.33
N GLU A 718 -3.30 -96.67 26.04
CA GLU A 718 -1.93 -97.13 26.28
C GLU A 718 -1.64 -97.31 27.77
N TYR A 719 -1.96 -96.32 28.62
CA TYR A 719 -1.83 -96.45 30.07
C TYR A 719 -2.69 -97.62 30.62
N ARG A 720 -3.90 -97.82 30.09
CA ARG A 720 -4.77 -98.96 30.45
C ARG A 720 -4.14 -100.31 30.11
N MET A 721 -3.44 -100.42 28.98
CA MET A 721 -2.70 -101.62 28.59
C MET A 721 -1.46 -101.84 29.47
N LEU A 722 -0.68 -100.79 29.75
CA LEU A 722 0.47 -100.84 30.66
C LEU A 722 0.06 -101.29 32.07
N MET A 723 -1.07 -100.81 32.58
CA MET A 723 -1.58 -101.21 33.90
C MET A 723 -2.06 -102.66 33.94
N LYS A 724 -2.62 -103.17 32.84
CA LYS A 724 -2.94 -104.59 32.69
C LYS A 724 -1.66 -105.44 32.72
N GLU A 725 -0.61 -105.04 32.00
CA GLU A 725 0.69 -105.72 32.02
C GLU A 725 1.34 -105.66 33.41
N LYS A 726 1.30 -104.51 34.11
CA LYS A 726 1.79 -104.38 35.49
C LYS A 726 1.10 -105.36 36.45
N GLU A 727 -0.22 -105.54 36.37
CA GLU A 727 -0.92 -106.48 37.27
C GLU A 727 -0.75 -107.95 36.84
N GLU A 728 -0.65 -108.24 35.53
CA GLU A 728 -0.24 -109.56 35.04
C GLU A 728 1.18 -109.93 35.50
N GLU A 729 2.13 -108.98 35.51
CA GLU A 729 3.47 -109.18 36.06
C GLU A 729 3.45 -109.37 37.58
N LYS A 730 2.70 -108.53 38.32
CA LYS A 730 2.46 -108.70 39.76
C LYS A 730 1.83 -110.09 40.05
N GLN A 731 1.00 -110.63 39.15
CA GLN A 731 0.46 -111.98 39.24
C GLN A 731 1.50 -113.07 38.92
N ARG A 732 2.29 -112.93 37.85
CA ARG A 732 3.41 -113.84 37.52
C ARG A 732 4.40 -113.95 38.69
N GLN A 733 4.71 -112.84 39.36
CA GLN A 733 5.57 -112.83 40.55
C GLN A 733 4.92 -113.48 41.78
N ARG A 734 3.60 -113.31 41.99
CA ARG A 734 2.86 -114.05 43.04
C ARG A 734 2.86 -115.56 42.77
N GLU A 735 2.85 -115.98 41.50
CA GLU A 735 2.88 -117.38 41.10
C GLU A 735 4.29 -117.98 41.17
N GLN A 736 5.34 -117.28 40.74
CA GLN A 736 6.73 -117.66 41.01
C GLN A 736 6.99 -117.84 42.52
N LYS A 737 6.49 -116.93 43.37
CA LYS A 737 6.63 -117.04 44.83
C LYS A 737 5.87 -118.25 45.42
N LYS A 738 4.77 -118.71 44.79
CA LYS A 738 4.10 -119.99 45.13
C LYS A 738 4.86 -121.23 44.64
N VAL A 739 5.60 -121.12 43.54
CA VAL A 739 6.41 -122.23 42.98
C VAL A 739 7.72 -122.41 43.75
N GLN A 740 8.43 -121.32 44.09
CA GLN A 740 9.63 -121.38 44.91
C GLN A 740 9.38 -121.91 46.33
N SER A 741 8.17 -121.75 46.88
CA SER A 741 7.82 -122.24 48.22
C SER A 741 7.51 -123.75 48.30
N LYS A 742 7.93 -124.57 47.32
CA LYS A 742 7.36 -125.93 47.13
C LYS A 742 8.32 -127.06 46.74
N VAL A 743 9.65 -126.87 46.82
CA VAL A 743 10.64 -127.91 46.49
C VAL A 743 11.70 -128.04 47.62
N VAL A 744 12.12 -129.28 47.88
CA VAL A 744 13.06 -129.75 48.93
C VAL A 744 12.54 -129.76 50.38
N PRO A 745 12.24 -130.98 50.89
CA PRO A 745 12.33 -131.33 52.30
C PRO A 745 13.23 -132.58 52.54
N GLU A 746 13.99 -132.60 53.65
CA GLU A 746 14.40 -133.78 54.48
C GLU A 746 15.28 -133.27 55.66
N PRO A 747 15.46 -134.04 56.76
CA PRO A 747 15.96 -133.56 58.08
C PRO A 747 17.51 -133.61 58.22
N ASP A 748 18.18 -133.06 59.25
CA ASP A 748 17.97 -133.28 60.70
C ASP A 748 18.47 -132.17 61.65
N SER A 749 18.17 -132.32 62.96
CA SER A 749 18.57 -131.44 64.09
C SER A 749 19.38 -132.25 65.14
N PRO A 750 19.82 -131.76 66.35
CA PRO A 750 19.56 -130.51 67.10
C PRO A 750 20.85 -129.65 67.29
N PHE A 751 20.92 -128.50 67.95
CA PHE A 751 20.16 -127.90 69.08
C PHE A 751 19.81 -126.41 68.83
N GLY A 752 18.87 -125.84 69.60
CA GLY A 752 18.40 -124.45 69.42
C GLY A 752 18.17 -123.65 70.70
N THR A 753 17.95 -122.34 70.55
CA THR A 753 17.59 -121.39 71.63
C THR A 753 16.51 -120.38 71.14
N ARG A 754 15.73 -119.80 72.08
CA ARG A 754 14.69 -118.76 71.89
C ARG A 754 15.29 -117.36 71.56
N PRO A 755 14.51 -116.24 71.39
CA PRO A 755 13.04 -116.00 71.36
C PRO A 755 12.55 -115.27 70.06
N GLY A 756 11.29 -114.83 69.87
CA GLY A 756 10.05 -114.99 70.65
C GLY A 756 8.88 -114.05 70.24
N THR A 757 7.79 -114.12 71.01
CA THR A 757 6.63 -113.20 71.12
C THR A 757 5.83 -112.77 69.87
N SER A 758 4.54 -113.15 69.85
CA SER A 758 3.46 -112.43 69.15
C SER A 758 2.27 -112.22 70.10
N SER A 759 1.22 -111.50 69.67
CA SER A 759 0.20 -110.91 70.56
C SER A 759 -1.27 -111.19 70.16
N ARG A 760 -2.17 -111.09 71.15
CA ARG A 760 -3.58 -110.60 71.12
C ARG A 760 -4.01 -110.45 72.59
N ARG A 761 -4.52 -109.32 73.09
CA ARG A 761 -5.70 -108.51 72.72
C ARG A 761 -7.05 -109.23 72.90
N LEU A 762 -7.86 -108.66 73.80
CA LEU A 762 -9.32 -108.73 73.80
C LEU A 762 -9.88 -107.34 73.43
N SER A 763 -11.21 -107.24 73.32
CA SER A 763 -12.01 -106.06 72.96
C SER A 763 -12.19 -105.08 74.16
N ASP A 764 -12.97 -103.99 74.15
CA ASP A 764 -14.15 -103.68 73.33
C ASP A 764 -14.58 -102.19 73.38
N ARG A 765 -15.60 -101.87 72.58
CA ARG A 765 -16.63 -100.82 72.74
C ARG A 765 -16.32 -99.34 72.50
N SER A 766 -17.44 -98.62 72.36
CA SER A 766 -17.63 -97.23 71.92
C SER A 766 -18.28 -96.37 73.00
N ILE A 767 -18.30 -95.03 72.82
CA ILE A 767 -19.49 -94.15 72.96
C ILE A 767 -19.17 -92.67 72.63
N ASN A 768 -20.22 -91.92 72.30
CA ASN A 768 -20.36 -90.53 71.86
C ASN A 768 -19.56 -89.42 72.60
N GLY A 769 -19.38 -88.29 71.89
CA GLY A 769 -19.15 -86.95 72.45
C GLY A 769 -19.29 -85.89 71.34
N GLY A 770 -19.80 -84.68 71.63
CA GLY A 770 -20.03 -83.64 70.61
C GLY A 770 -20.21 -82.22 71.18
N PHE A 771 -20.40 -81.24 70.28
CA PHE A 771 -20.44 -79.77 70.49
C PHE A 771 -19.13 -79.10 70.96
N GLY A 772 -18.94 -77.82 70.61
CA GLY A 772 -17.90 -76.96 71.21
C GLY A 772 -17.29 -75.89 70.28
N SER A 773 -17.75 -74.65 70.44
CA SER A 773 -17.32 -73.39 69.81
C SER A 773 -15.81 -73.09 69.65
N GLU A 774 -15.47 -72.47 68.52
CA GLU A 774 -14.62 -71.27 68.34
C GLU A 774 -13.32 -71.04 69.17
N SER A 775 -12.18 -71.01 68.46
CA SER A 775 -11.19 -69.90 68.50
C SER A 775 -10.39 -69.74 69.83
N PRO A 776 -9.57 -68.67 70.10
CA PRO A 776 -9.18 -67.52 69.27
C PRO A 776 -7.69 -67.04 69.37
N LEU A 777 -7.38 -65.87 68.77
CA LEU A 777 -6.24 -64.94 69.02
C LEU A 777 -4.83 -65.35 68.51
N ASN A 778 -3.89 -64.45 68.17
CA ASN A 778 -3.75 -62.96 68.17
C ASN A 778 -2.65 -62.55 67.13
N ARG A 779 -2.40 -61.31 66.64
CA ARG A 779 -2.81 -59.88 66.84
C ARG A 779 -2.69 -59.17 65.46
N LYS A 780 -3.58 -58.27 64.99
CA LYS A 780 -3.66 -56.78 65.22
C LYS A 780 -2.35 -56.00 64.92
N SER A 781 -2.29 -54.85 64.24
CA SER A 781 -3.24 -53.72 63.97
C SER A 781 -2.93 -53.08 62.57
N SER A 782 -3.65 -52.20 61.82
CA SER A 782 -4.71 -51.15 61.99
C SER A 782 -4.27 -49.84 62.71
N LEU A 783 -4.44 -48.58 62.25
CA LEU A 783 -5.04 -47.84 61.09
C LEU A 783 -4.37 -46.42 61.03
N GLY A 784 -4.59 -45.46 60.10
CA GLY A 784 -5.34 -45.36 58.83
C GLY A 784 -5.70 -43.90 58.40
N LEU A 785 -5.80 -43.61 57.08
CA LEU A 785 -6.50 -42.49 56.36
C LEU A 785 -6.04 -40.99 56.44
N GLN A 786 -5.54 -40.46 55.30
CA GLN A 786 -5.95 -39.25 54.50
C GLN A 786 -6.29 -37.85 55.12
N PRO A 787 -6.38 -36.72 54.33
CA PRO A 787 -5.87 -36.35 52.99
C PRO A 787 -5.32 -34.86 52.85
N ILE A 788 -5.17 -34.38 51.59
CA ILE A 788 -5.14 -32.96 51.09
C ILE A 788 -3.78 -32.19 50.97
N GLY A 789 -3.48 -31.77 49.73
CA GLY A 789 -3.16 -30.37 49.35
C GLY A 789 -1.74 -29.79 49.56
N PRO A 790 -0.98 -29.50 48.48
CA PRO A 790 0.28 -28.75 48.55
C PRO A 790 0.09 -27.25 48.29
N ASN A 791 0.86 -26.37 48.96
CA ASN A 791 1.06 -25.01 48.45
C ASN A 791 2.34 -24.29 48.95
N SER A 792 3.24 -23.99 47.99
CA SER A 792 4.09 -22.78 47.92
C SER A 792 5.36 -22.60 48.79
N ILE A 793 6.21 -21.68 48.29
CA ILE A 793 7.20 -20.81 48.97
C ILE A 793 8.66 -21.30 49.17
N ASN A 794 9.53 -20.59 48.42
CA ASN A 794 10.94 -20.19 48.64
C ASN A 794 12.09 -21.22 48.76
N SER A 795 12.98 -21.12 47.78
CA SER A 795 14.42 -21.40 47.92
C SER A 795 15.18 -20.22 48.57
N PRO A 796 16.24 -20.49 49.36
CA PRO A 796 17.27 -19.51 49.73
C PRO A 796 18.55 -19.68 48.87
N SER A 797 19.58 -18.85 49.13
CA SER A 797 20.69 -18.57 48.20
C SER A 797 22.10 -18.94 48.71
N ARG A 798 23.10 -18.78 47.81
CA ARG A 798 24.58 -18.85 47.95
C ARG A 798 25.22 -20.24 47.70
N GLY A 799 26.38 -20.34 47.03
CA GLY A 799 27.13 -19.32 46.24
C GLY A 799 28.64 -19.57 46.10
N VAL A 800 29.34 -18.71 45.33
CA VAL A 800 30.83 -18.63 45.16
C VAL A 800 31.43 -19.81 44.33
N SER A 801 32.41 -19.68 43.42
CA SER A 801 33.52 -18.72 43.13
C SER A 801 33.57 -18.26 41.65
N SER A 802 33.81 -16.99 41.31
CA SER A 802 35.13 -16.30 41.15
C SER A 802 36.12 -17.03 40.22
N ILE A 803 36.53 -16.48 39.06
CA ILE A 803 37.71 -15.58 38.84
C ILE A 803 37.77 -15.15 37.34
N ARG A 804 38.37 -14.04 36.84
CA ARG A 804 38.65 -12.66 37.34
C ARG A 804 39.22 -11.77 36.19
N GLY A 805 38.46 -10.78 35.67
CA GLY A 805 38.95 -9.72 34.76
C GLY A 805 38.00 -9.44 33.59
N GLY A 806 37.80 -8.24 33.03
CA GLY A 806 38.43 -6.92 33.23
C GLY A 806 38.74 -6.29 31.84
N LYS A 807 38.48 -5.01 31.51
CA LYS A 807 38.13 -3.79 32.27
C LYS A 807 37.34 -2.78 31.37
N LYS A 808 36.42 -1.99 31.98
CA LYS A 808 36.00 -0.61 31.55
C LYS A 808 35.31 -0.50 30.15
N THR A 809 34.57 0.57 29.79
CA THR A 809 34.37 1.92 30.38
C THR A 809 33.00 2.52 29.99
N ASN A 810 32.44 3.41 30.83
CA ASN A 810 31.55 4.57 30.52
C ASN A 810 30.22 4.37 29.74
N ARG A 811 29.05 4.76 30.27
CA ARG A 811 28.46 6.14 30.45
C ARG A 811 27.97 6.77 29.13
N GLU A 812 26.84 7.50 29.06
CA GLU A 812 25.64 7.68 29.91
C GLU A 812 24.58 8.44 29.07
N ARG A 813 23.29 8.45 29.49
CA ARG A 813 22.26 9.52 29.35
C ARG A 813 22.31 10.43 28.09
N ALA A 814 21.33 10.50 27.18
CA ALA A 814 19.87 10.59 27.33
C ALA A 814 19.38 11.62 28.37
N TYR A 815 18.96 12.83 27.94
CA TYR A 815 17.70 13.48 28.40
C TYR A 815 17.37 14.82 27.70
N SER A 816 16.05 15.07 27.62
CA SER A 816 15.34 16.37 27.69
C SER A 816 15.30 17.34 26.49
N GLN A 817 14.05 17.61 26.08
CA GLN A 817 13.62 18.86 25.44
C GLN A 817 13.69 20.03 26.44
N LYS A 818 13.80 21.26 25.89
CA LYS A 818 12.92 22.39 26.25
C LYS A 818 13.00 23.44 25.14
N GLY A 819 11.86 24.02 24.78
CA GLY A 819 11.79 25.23 23.96
C GLY A 819 10.99 26.30 24.69
N PHE A 820 11.03 27.53 24.18
CA PHE A 820 9.99 28.54 24.40
C PHE A 820 9.97 29.53 23.22
N SER A 821 8.81 30.09 22.94
CA SER A 821 8.55 31.14 21.95
C SER A 821 8.60 32.53 22.63
N TYR A 822 8.71 33.63 21.87
CA TYR A 822 7.78 34.78 21.99
C TYR A 822 7.86 35.72 20.76
N HIS A 823 6.86 36.60 20.63
CA HIS A 823 6.62 37.48 19.46
C HIS A 823 7.01 38.95 19.70
N LEU A 824 7.41 39.60 18.60
CA LEU A 824 6.98 40.93 18.09
C LEU A 824 6.55 42.05 19.08
N ARG A 825 7.17 43.24 18.96
CA ARG A 825 6.49 44.46 18.45
C ARG A 825 7.45 45.60 18.08
N GLU A 826 6.91 46.61 17.40
CA GLU A 826 7.60 47.80 16.86
C GLU A 826 8.00 48.83 17.93
N ASP A 827 8.96 49.72 17.60
CA ASP A 827 8.72 51.18 17.63
C ASP A 827 9.82 51.98 16.88
N THR A 828 9.70 53.32 16.78
CA THR A 828 10.35 54.12 15.70
C THR A 828 11.18 55.36 16.13
N VAL A 829 12.08 55.77 15.21
CA VAL A 829 12.57 57.16 14.92
C VAL A 829 13.70 57.84 15.75
N SER A 830 14.61 58.52 15.00
CA SER A 830 15.54 59.64 15.36
C SER A 830 16.84 59.44 16.17
N VAL A 831 17.90 60.28 16.08
CA VAL A 831 18.81 60.75 14.97
C VAL A 831 20.20 61.12 15.59
N VAL A 832 21.25 61.41 14.79
CA VAL A 832 22.46 62.27 15.10
C VAL A 832 23.55 61.69 16.06
N SER A 833 24.88 61.84 15.87
CA SER A 833 25.73 62.18 14.70
C SER A 833 27.27 61.98 14.95
N ALA A 834 28.05 62.06 13.85
CA ALA A 834 29.41 62.68 13.71
C ALA A 834 30.74 61.93 14.04
N PHE A 835 31.80 62.41 13.34
CA PHE A 835 33.27 62.12 13.40
C PHE A 835 33.78 60.72 12.97
N SER A 836 34.95 60.54 12.31
CA SER A 836 35.73 61.43 11.40
C SER A 836 36.93 60.73 10.68
N GLY A 837 36.79 60.37 9.39
CA GLY A 837 37.88 60.12 8.40
C GLY A 837 38.96 59.05 8.71
N PRO A 838 40.04 58.94 7.90
CA PRO A 838 40.22 59.45 6.53
C PRO A 838 40.86 58.45 5.51
N PHE A 839 40.80 58.78 4.21
CA PHE A 839 41.62 58.29 3.06
C PHE A 839 41.80 56.76 2.78
N SER A 840 41.23 56.33 1.64
CA SER A 840 41.90 55.85 0.39
C SER A 840 43.09 54.85 0.42
N PRO A 841 43.33 54.08 -0.67
CA PRO A 841 42.67 54.11 -1.99
C PRO A 841 41.28 53.47 -2.01
#